data_AF-A0A2V7RH61-F1
#
_entry.id   AF-A0A2V7RH61-F1
#
_cell.length_a   1.000
_cell.length_b   1.000
_cell.length_c   1.000
_cell.angle_alpha   90.00
_cell.angle_beta   90.00
_cell.angle_gamma   90.00
#
_symmetry.space_group_name_H-M   'P 1'
#
loop_
_entity.id
_entity.type
_entity.pdbx_description
1 polymer ?
#
loop_
_entity_poly.entity_id
_entity_poly.type
_entity_poly.pdbx_seq_one_letter_code
_entity_poly.pdbx_strand_id
1 'polypeptide(L)'
;RLTLWGDWENSDHAGNLLVNDHLDLFDYLIARARERGVYMLLSPIQTYNANWPDALRDTSPPGFSNHFSKGELGTNPTAIAAQVNYLEQLLNHVNPYTGVAIKDEPAILFIELINEPWHHPEDRDGSVRYINALVDAVRSTGCTKILFHNVSQDFRIADAIRASKAQGVSFGWYPTGLNSGHELEGNYLRTVDTYSPLQSPQLASLARIVYEFDSADMRTGYMYPAMARAFRGAGAQFVAMFAYDMLATASRNLGWQTHYLNLVYTPRKAMSAIVAAEATRRLPSLRSYGGYPENTHFGDFRVSYEKNLGELAADDAFLYAGSTETAPPHPERLRRIAGVGSSTIVQYGGAGIYFLDRVRDGVWRLEVYPDAVPVQDPYAPPNRDVIVTRAIWRSWPMRIVLSDLGANFTARQIAGGTAIEQRAVDGGVNVTPGVYLLSAASSVDPRSLPEYIGELRFDEFHPPPRDTVPLRVINESAEIQSTSRPVEITARVVDLRPPTAVRLALQAVGSGYFRSLPMRLVSGYEYRAEIPSDSLPEGRYEYGIVVSQGDSVTTVPAGVHTRPGDWDFRGESFWRLAVVSPSTALSLFEPLVDVPRLAFTRIGDAGRRGIFRLVTARPSAAAAFHLELPVFSGRGLRDYTASLVVSDRLTARRTDLSRARALRVRLRGLGPRQRLHVTLVERDGTSWSGVVSTDSSWGEHTIALDSLRPARAVLLPQGFPGDWNYWVGPASGRGTPNDRVRVADVERLQLSLRDEEGVTLIPGGYGVEIESILLAFDGGAT
;
A
#
# COMPACT_ATOMS: atom_id res chain seq x y z
N ARG A 1 14.27 -8.51 8.61
CA ARG A 1 14.47 -8.25 10.05
C ARG A 1 13.83 -9.39 10.82
N LEU A 2 14.49 -9.92 11.83
CA LEU A 2 13.96 -10.91 12.75
C LEU A 2 13.83 -10.26 14.13
N THR A 3 12.65 -10.39 14.71
CA THR A 3 12.37 -10.01 16.09
C THR A 3 11.50 -11.10 16.70
N LEU A 4 11.63 -11.28 18.00
CA LEU A 4 10.74 -12.06 18.82
C LEU A 4 10.19 -11.10 19.89
N TRP A 5 8.98 -11.33 20.38
CA TRP A 5 8.42 -10.53 21.49
C TRP A 5 9.07 -10.91 22.84
N GLY A 6 10.37 -11.17 22.82
CA GLY A 6 11.05 -11.89 23.89
C GLY A 6 11.13 -11.15 25.21
N ASP A 7 11.36 -9.85 25.17
CA ASP A 7 11.30 -8.95 26.34
C ASP A 7 9.91 -8.88 27.01
N TRP A 8 8.86 -9.38 26.33
CA TRP A 8 7.51 -9.57 26.85
C TRP A 8 7.23 -11.03 27.22
N GLU A 9 7.61 -11.97 26.35
CA GLU A 9 7.10 -13.34 26.33
C GLU A 9 8.13 -14.40 26.75
N ASN A 10 9.43 -14.12 26.71
CA ASN A 10 10.48 -15.10 27.06
C ASN A 10 11.59 -14.55 27.96
N SER A 11 11.28 -13.54 28.78
CA SER A 11 12.15 -13.11 29.87
C SER A 11 11.37 -12.98 31.18
N ASP A 12 12.07 -12.90 32.31
CA ASP A 12 11.50 -12.40 33.56
C ASP A 12 11.75 -10.89 33.76
N HIS A 13 11.30 -10.34 34.89
CA HIS A 13 11.44 -8.93 35.25
C HIS A 13 12.90 -8.44 35.37
N ALA A 14 13.83 -9.35 35.65
CA ALA A 14 15.26 -9.08 35.76
C ALA A 14 16.00 -9.35 34.44
N GLY A 15 15.27 -9.69 33.37
CA GLY A 15 15.82 -10.00 32.07
C GLY A 15 16.46 -11.39 31.97
N ASN A 16 16.18 -12.31 32.88
CA ASN A 16 16.63 -13.69 32.69
C ASN A 16 15.85 -14.32 31.54
N LEU A 17 16.56 -14.98 30.62
CA LEU A 17 15.96 -15.68 29.49
C LEU A 17 15.17 -16.89 30.01
N LEU A 18 13.93 -17.03 29.53
CA LEU A 18 13.06 -18.15 29.85
C LEU A 18 12.98 -19.08 28.64
N VAL A 19 13.27 -20.36 28.86
CA VAL A 19 13.10 -21.40 27.85
C VAL A 19 11.61 -21.77 27.80
N ASN A 20 10.97 -21.42 26.69
CA ASN A 20 9.55 -21.66 26.44
C ASN A 20 9.29 -21.83 24.93
N ASP A 21 8.02 -22.05 24.59
CA ASP A 21 7.58 -22.26 23.20
C ASP A 21 7.93 -21.07 22.27
N HIS A 22 7.97 -19.84 22.79
CA HIS A 22 8.33 -18.66 22.00
C HIS A 22 9.82 -18.65 21.63
N LEU A 23 10.69 -19.02 22.57
CA LEU A 23 12.12 -19.19 22.29
C LEU A 23 12.38 -20.37 21.34
N ASP A 24 11.68 -21.49 21.51
CA ASP A 24 11.80 -22.64 20.62
C ASP A 24 11.36 -22.30 19.18
N LEU A 25 10.27 -21.55 19.01
CA LEU A 25 9.82 -21.07 17.70
C LEU A 25 10.83 -20.12 17.05
N PHE A 26 11.46 -19.25 17.83
CA PHE A 26 12.54 -18.38 17.35
C PHE A 26 13.74 -19.20 16.86
N ASP A 27 14.15 -20.20 17.63
CA ASP A 27 15.24 -21.10 17.27
C ASP A 27 14.94 -21.90 16.00
N TYR A 28 13.73 -22.46 15.91
CA TYR A 28 13.27 -23.20 14.73
C TYR A 28 13.25 -22.31 13.48
N LEU A 29 12.76 -21.07 13.60
CA LEU A 29 12.72 -20.11 12.50
C LEU A 29 14.13 -19.78 12.00
N ILE A 30 15.10 -19.58 12.88
CA ILE A 30 16.50 -19.36 12.49
C ILE A 30 17.06 -20.57 11.74
N ALA A 31 16.82 -21.79 12.24
CA ALA A 31 17.29 -23.01 11.59
C ALA A 31 16.72 -23.14 10.17
N ARG A 32 15.40 -22.92 10.00
CA ARG A 32 14.74 -22.96 8.70
C ARG A 32 15.17 -21.83 7.77
N ALA A 33 15.36 -20.63 8.29
CA ALA A 33 15.87 -19.51 7.50
C ALA A 33 17.27 -19.82 6.94
N ARG A 34 18.15 -20.37 7.79
CA ARG A 34 19.51 -20.78 7.41
C ARG A 34 19.51 -21.88 6.36
N GLU A 35 18.69 -22.92 6.51
CA GLU A 35 18.53 -23.99 5.52
C GLU A 35 18.11 -23.47 4.13
N ARG A 36 17.47 -22.29 4.09
CA ARG A 36 16.96 -21.63 2.88
C ARG A 36 17.80 -20.44 2.42
N GLY A 37 19.00 -20.24 2.99
CA GLY A 37 19.88 -19.13 2.63
C GLY A 37 19.33 -17.74 2.97
N VAL A 38 18.42 -17.63 3.94
CA VAL A 38 17.82 -16.36 4.37
C VAL A 38 18.63 -15.75 5.51
N TYR A 39 19.16 -14.55 5.27
CA TYR A 39 19.96 -13.79 6.22
C TYR A 39 19.17 -12.69 6.93
N MET A 40 19.56 -12.39 8.16
CA MET A 40 18.72 -11.66 9.12
C MET A 40 19.47 -10.52 9.81
N LEU A 41 18.75 -9.43 10.03
CA LEU A 41 19.02 -8.43 11.06
C LEU A 41 18.24 -8.84 12.31
N LEU A 42 18.92 -9.15 13.41
CA LEU A 42 18.28 -9.47 14.69
C LEU A 42 17.98 -8.18 15.47
N SER A 43 16.75 -8.04 15.96
CA SER A 43 16.33 -6.99 16.90
C SER A 43 15.77 -7.67 18.15
N PRO A 44 16.61 -7.89 19.20
CA PRO A 44 16.28 -8.78 20.31
C PRO A 44 15.34 -8.14 21.34
N ILE A 45 15.35 -6.82 21.49
CA ILE A 45 14.47 -6.09 22.42
C ILE A 45 13.39 -5.36 21.61
N GLN A 46 12.13 -5.60 21.94
CA GLN A 46 10.97 -4.91 21.39
C GLN A 46 10.46 -3.82 22.34
N THR A 47 9.64 -2.88 21.86
CA THR A 47 9.08 -1.80 22.69
C THR A 47 7.56 -1.73 22.66
N TYR A 48 6.91 -2.79 22.15
CA TYR A 48 5.47 -2.95 22.08
C TYR A 48 5.09 -4.43 22.16
N ASN A 49 3.93 -4.69 22.75
CA ASN A 49 3.36 -6.04 22.81
C ASN A 49 2.85 -6.50 21.43
N ALA A 50 2.48 -7.77 21.32
CA ALA A 50 1.99 -8.39 20.09
C ALA A 50 0.66 -7.83 19.56
N ASN A 51 -0.06 -7.01 20.34
CA ASN A 51 -1.35 -6.37 20.01
C ASN A 51 -2.45 -7.32 19.50
N TRP A 52 -2.31 -8.63 19.70
CA TRP A 52 -3.35 -9.61 19.42
C TRP A 52 -4.36 -9.67 20.57
N PRO A 53 -5.68 -9.77 20.32
CA PRO A 53 -6.69 -9.76 21.37
C PRO A 53 -6.49 -10.77 22.50
N ASP A 54 -5.97 -11.96 22.19
CA ASP A 54 -5.72 -12.99 23.21
C ASP A 54 -4.44 -12.68 24.00
N ALA A 55 -3.38 -12.18 23.36
CA ALA A 55 -2.16 -11.72 24.02
C ALA A 55 -2.40 -10.51 24.93
N LEU A 56 -3.31 -9.61 24.57
CA LEU A 56 -3.72 -8.47 25.41
C LEU A 56 -4.51 -8.89 26.67
N ARG A 57 -5.06 -10.11 26.69
CA ARG A 57 -5.80 -10.67 27.83
C ARG A 57 -4.92 -11.54 28.71
N ASP A 58 -3.81 -12.03 28.17
CA ASP A 58 -2.85 -12.85 28.90
C ASP A 58 -1.83 -11.97 29.64
N THR A 59 -1.98 -11.88 30.96
CA THR A 59 -1.03 -11.17 31.83
C THR A 59 -0.03 -12.12 32.50
N SER A 60 0.01 -13.39 32.08
CA SER A 60 0.97 -14.37 32.60
C SER A 60 2.42 -14.15 32.15
N PRO A 61 2.74 -13.49 31.02
CA PRO A 61 4.13 -13.27 30.63
C PRO A 61 4.90 -12.35 31.61
N PRO A 62 6.04 -12.77 32.18
CA PRO A 62 6.76 -12.02 33.21
C PRO A 62 7.82 -11.06 32.65
N GLY A 63 7.83 -10.80 31.34
CA GLY A 63 8.86 -10.02 30.66
C GLY A 63 9.11 -8.65 31.27
N PHE A 64 10.36 -8.17 31.24
CA PHE A 64 10.70 -6.88 31.86
C PHE A 64 9.96 -5.70 31.20
N SER A 65 9.55 -5.81 29.94
CA SER A 65 8.74 -4.80 29.25
C SER A 65 7.27 -4.75 29.71
N ASN A 66 6.78 -5.76 30.45
CA ASN A 66 5.52 -5.66 31.20
C ASN A 66 5.68 -4.85 32.50
N HIS A 67 6.91 -4.69 32.99
CA HIS A 67 7.20 -4.02 34.26
C HIS A 67 7.69 -2.59 34.11
N PHE A 68 8.51 -2.33 33.09
CA PHE A 68 9.05 -1.00 32.79
C PHE A 68 8.32 -0.41 31.58
N SER A 69 7.86 0.83 31.70
CA SER A 69 7.30 1.54 30.56
C SER A 69 8.38 1.83 29.51
N LYS A 70 7.96 2.03 28.25
CA LYS A 70 8.86 2.33 27.14
C LYS A 70 9.81 3.50 27.41
N GLY A 71 9.36 4.53 28.14
CA GLY A 71 10.18 5.69 28.52
C GLY A 71 11.18 5.42 29.64
N GLU A 72 10.97 4.37 30.44
CA GLU A 72 11.88 3.98 31.52
C GLU A 72 13.02 3.08 31.03
N LEU A 73 12.85 2.35 29.92
CA LEU A 73 13.87 1.43 29.40
C LEU A 73 15.24 2.11 29.19
N GLY A 74 15.26 3.36 28.73
CA GLY A 74 16.49 4.11 28.47
C GLY A 74 17.08 4.87 29.66
N THR A 75 16.35 4.97 30.79
CA THR A 75 16.68 5.90 31.89
C THR A 75 16.68 5.27 33.27
N ASN A 76 15.90 4.20 33.49
CA ASN A 76 15.84 3.49 34.76
C ASN A 76 17.00 2.48 34.87
N PRO A 77 17.91 2.61 35.86
CA PRO A 77 19.05 1.71 36.00
C PRO A 77 18.69 0.23 36.11
N THR A 78 17.57 -0.11 36.76
CA THR A 78 17.10 -1.50 36.88
C THR A 78 16.59 -2.04 35.54
N ALA A 79 15.88 -1.20 34.77
CA ALA A 79 15.43 -1.57 33.42
C ALA A 79 16.61 -1.78 32.46
N ILE A 80 17.64 -0.93 32.56
CA ILE A 80 18.88 -1.07 31.79
C ILE A 80 19.60 -2.37 32.17
N ALA A 81 19.70 -2.68 33.47
CA ALA A 81 20.30 -3.93 33.93
C ALA A 81 19.56 -5.17 33.42
N ALA A 82 18.22 -5.15 33.38
CA ALA A 82 17.42 -6.23 32.81
C ALA A 82 17.69 -6.42 31.30
N GLN A 83 17.75 -5.32 30.53
CA GLN A 83 18.09 -5.38 29.10
C GLN A 83 19.49 -5.95 28.87
N VAL A 84 20.48 -5.53 29.66
CA VAL A 84 21.86 -6.04 29.60
C VAL A 84 21.87 -7.56 29.87
N ASN A 85 21.25 -8.00 30.96
CA ASN A 85 21.17 -9.41 31.33
C ASN A 85 20.49 -10.25 30.22
N TYR A 86 19.40 -9.75 29.65
CA TYR A 86 18.68 -10.42 28.58
C TYR A 86 19.52 -10.56 27.31
N LEU A 87 20.19 -9.49 26.88
CA LEU A 87 21.08 -9.53 25.72
C LEU A 87 22.20 -10.55 25.90
N GLU A 88 22.84 -10.56 27.07
CA GLU A 88 23.92 -11.49 27.38
C GLU A 88 23.46 -12.95 27.36
N GLN A 89 22.31 -13.25 27.96
CA GLN A 89 21.76 -14.60 27.99
C GLN A 89 21.27 -15.06 26.62
N LEU A 90 20.50 -14.24 25.90
CA LEU A 90 19.98 -14.57 24.57
C LEU A 90 21.11 -14.82 23.57
N LEU A 91 22.15 -13.99 23.58
CA LEU A 91 23.27 -14.15 22.65
C LEU A 91 24.15 -15.37 22.94
N ASN A 92 24.22 -15.81 24.19
CA ASN A 92 24.91 -17.05 24.57
C ASN A 92 24.02 -18.30 24.49
N HIS A 93 22.71 -18.15 24.31
CA HIS A 93 21.79 -19.27 24.09
C HIS A 93 22.20 -20.08 22.87
N VAL A 94 22.27 -21.39 23.04
CA VAL A 94 22.60 -22.34 21.97
C VAL A 94 21.30 -22.84 21.37
N ASN A 95 21.05 -22.46 20.12
CA ASN A 95 19.87 -22.91 19.40
C ASN A 95 19.92 -24.45 19.28
N PRO A 96 18.91 -25.19 19.79
CA PRO A 96 18.93 -26.64 19.83
C PRO A 96 18.83 -27.30 18.45
N TYR A 97 18.30 -26.59 17.45
CA TYR A 97 18.17 -27.08 16.08
C TYR A 97 19.46 -26.93 15.26
N THR A 98 20.33 -25.98 15.60
CA THR A 98 21.58 -25.72 14.88
C THR A 98 22.83 -26.10 15.67
N GLY A 99 22.74 -26.20 17.00
CA GLY A 99 23.88 -26.37 17.89
C GLY A 99 24.80 -25.15 17.95
N VAL A 100 24.36 -23.98 17.46
CA VAL A 100 25.14 -22.75 17.37
C VAL A 100 24.56 -21.70 18.32
N ALA A 101 25.43 -21.00 19.04
CA ALA A 101 25.01 -19.87 19.86
C ALA A 101 24.49 -18.71 18.99
N ILE A 102 23.47 -17.98 19.44
CA ILE A 102 22.86 -16.90 18.64
C ILE A 102 23.90 -15.83 18.21
N LYS A 103 24.88 -15.53 19.06
CA LYS A 103 26.00 -14.63 18.72
C LYS A 103 26.87 -15.11 17.55
N ASP A 104 26.95 -16.41 17.34
CA ASP A 104 27.81 -17.08 16.35
C ASP A 104 27.01 -17.55 15.11
N GLU A 105 25.67 -17.40 15.12
CA GLU A 105 24.82 -17.84 14.02
C GLU A 105 25.16 -17.07 12.72
N PRO A 106 25.64 -17.74 11.65
CA PRO A 106 26.05 -17.08 10.42
C PRO A 106 24.89 -16.45 9.63
N ALA A 107 23.66 -16.93 9.80
CA ALA A 107 22.49 -16.34 9.16
C ALA A 107 22.09 -15.00 9.80
N ILE A 108 22.58 -14.66 11.00
CA ILE A 108 22.38 -13.36 11.62
C ILE A 108 23.59 -12.48 11.27
N LEU A 109 23.39 -11.48 10.41
CA LEU A 109 24.48 -10.61 9.93
C LEU A 109 24.73 -9.44 10.88
N PHE A 110 23.66 -8.89 11.43
CA PHE A 110 23.65 -7.62 12.14
C PHE A 110 22.74 -7.71 13.35
N ILE A 111 22.99 -6.87 14.36
CA ILE A 111 22.11 -6.70 15.51
C ILE A 111 21.71 -5.23 15.61
N GLU A 112 20.40 -4.96 15.59
CA GLU A 112 19.82 -3.71 16.07
C GLU A 112 19.52 -3.88 17.55
N LEU A 113 20.10 -3.05 18.42
CA LEU A 113 20.09 -3.30 19.87
C LEU A 113 18.67 -3.34 20.46
N ILE A 114 17.81 -2.44 19.99
CA ILE A 114 16.43 -2.25 20.46
C ILE A 114 15.59 -1.63 19.35
N ASN A 115 14.38 -2.14 19.18
CA ASN A 115 13.41 -1.60 18.24
C ASN A 115 12.75 -0.34 18.79
N GLU A 116 12.77 0.74 18.00
CA GLU A 116 12.00 1.97 18.26
C GLU A 116 12.05 2.46 19.72
N PRO A 117 13.22 2.64 20.35
CA PRO A 117 13.31 3.09 21.74
C PRO A 117 12.73 4.50 21.92
N TRP A 118 12.29 4.84 23.13
CA TRP A 118 12.03 6.23 23.46
C TRP A 118 13.37 6.98 23.55
N HIS A 119 13.55 8.02 22.73
CA HIS A 119 14.80 8.80 22.73
C HIS A 119 14.75 9.96 23.73
N HIS A 120 15.90 10.26 24.33
CA HIS A 120 16.10 11.37 25.26
C HIS A 120 17.16 12.34 24.73
N PRO A 121 16.94 13.00 23.58
CA PRO A 121 17.94 13.89 22.98
C PRO A 121 18.30 15.09 23.87
N GLU A 122 17.45 15.44 24.83
CA GLU A 122 17.71 16.45 25.88
C GLU A 122 18.82 16.03 26.86
N ASP A 123 19.02 14.74 27.09
CA ASP A 123 20.12 14.18 27.88
C ASP A 123 21.07 13.39 26.97
N ARG A 124 21.91 14.14 26.25
CA ARG A 124 22.90 13.57 25.33
C ARG A 124 23.80 12.55 26.02
N ASP A 125 24.34 12.87 27.19
CA ASP A 125 25.34 12.02 27.85
C ASP A 125 24.69 10.78 28.47
N GLY A 126 23.46 10.89 28.99
CA GLY A 126 22.65 9.74 29.39
C GLY A 126 22.34 8.81 28.23
N SER A 127 21.93 9.38 27.10
CA SER A 127 21.69 8.61 25.86
C SER A 127 22.95 7.87 25.40
N VAL A 128 24.12 8.52 25.40
CA VAL A 128 25.40 7.88 25.06
C VAL A 128 25.71 6.73 26.03
N ARG A 129 25.53 6.93 27.35
CA ARG A 129 25.75 5.86 28.35
C ARG A 129 24.82 4.67 28.13
N TYR A 130 23.53 4.91 27.87
CA TYR A 130 22.57 3.85 27.61
C TYR A 130 22.92 3.04 26.37
N ILE A 131 23.18 3.70 25.23
CA ILE A 131 23.57 3.02 23.99
C ILE A 131 24.84 2.20 24.21
N ASN A 132 25.84 2.77 24.90
CA ASN A 132 27.09 2.08 25.21
C ASN A 132 26.87 0.87 26.12
N ALA A 133 25.96 0.93 27.10
CA ALA A 133 25.64 -0.20 27.96
C ALA A 133 25.10 -1.40 27.16
N LEU A 134 24.19 -1.16 26.21
CA LEU A 134 23.69 -2.22 25.33
C LEU A 134 24.76 -2.75 24.39
N VAL A 135 25.60 -1.87 23.82
CA VAL A 135 26.75 -2.29 22.99
C VAL A 135 27.72 -3.15 23.79
N ASP A 136 28.06 -2.73 25.01
CA ASP A 136 29.01 -3.43 25.88
C ASP A 136 28.45 -4.80 26.31
N ALA A 137 27.15 -4.91 26.58
CA ALA A 137 26.47 -6.20 26.84
C ALA A 137 26.57 -7.17 25.65
N VAL A 138 26.37 -6.69 24.42
CA VAL A 138 26.57 -7.54 23.25
C VAL A 138 28.03 -7.96 23.11
N ARG A 139 28.98 -7.04 23.35
CA ARG A 139 30.41 -7.32 23.23
C ARG A 139 30.95 -8.22 24.34
N SER A 140 30.39 -8.20 25.55
CA SER A 140 30.79 -9.08 26.65
C SER A 140 30.61 -10.56 26.32
N THR A 141 29.66 -10.89 25.44
CA THR A 141 29.43 -12.26 24.95
C THR A 141 30.51 -12.76 23.96
N GLY A 142 31.38 -11.87 23.48
CA GLY A 142 32.31 -12.15 22.38
C GLY A 142 31.70 -11.98 20.98
N CYS A 143 30.44 -11.54 20.88
CA CYS A 143 29.79 -11.26 19.59
C CYS A 143 30.57 -10.20 18.81
N THR A 144 30.87 -10.48 17.53
CA THR A 144 31.63 -9.58 16.63
C THR A 144 30.77 -8.92 15.55
N LYS A 145 29.45 -9.19 15.53
CA LYS A 145 28.51 -8.64 14.55
C LYS A 145 28.45 -7.11 14.62
N ILE A 146 28.12 -6.46 13.50
CA ILE A 146 27.96 -4.99 13.44
C ILE A 146 26.69 -4.61 14.22
N LEU A 147 26.80 -3.58 15.08
CA LEU A 147 25.73 -3.15 15.96
C LEU A 147 25.11 -1.84 15.49
N PHE A 148 23.79 -1.85 15.38
CA PHE A 148 22.95 -0.73 14.96
C PHE A 148 22.12 -0.20 16.13
N HIS A 149 21.89 1.10 16.15
CA HIS A 149 20.90 1.73 17.02
C HIS A 149 19.89 2.51 16.18
N ASN A 150 18.62 2.44 16.58
CA ASN A 150 17.53 3.11 15.89
C ASN A 150 17.65 4.63 16.06
N VAL A 151 17.40 5.40 14.99
CA VAL A 151 17.40 6.88 15.01
C VAL A 151 15.99 7.46 14.80
N SER A 152 15.05 6.64 14.37
CA SER A 152 13.85 7.08 13.68
C SER A 152 12.76 7.64 14.58
N GLN A 153 12.81 7.39 15.89
CA GLN A 153 11.77 7.88 16.82
C GLN A 153 11.89 9.38 17.12
N ASP A 154 13.10 9.93 16.98
CA ASP A 154 13.42 11.35 17.13
C ASP A 154 14.82 11.59 16.56
N PHE A 155 14.89 12.18 15.36
CA PHE A 155 16.15 12.37 14.65
C PHE A 155 17.18 13.24 15.41
N ARG A 156 16.77 13.98 16.46
CA ARG A 156 17.71 14.73 17.32
C ARG A 156 18.67 13.81 18.09
N ILE A 157 18.35 12.53 18.25
CA ILE A 157 19.25 11.56 18.91
C ILE A 157 20.54 11.30 18.13
N ALA A 158 20.60 11.69 16.85
CA ALA A 158 21.74 11.44 15.95
C ALA A 158 23.10 11.83 16.56
N ASP A 159 23.14 12.93 17.33
CA ASP A 159 24.37 13.38 17.98
C ASP A 159 24.84 12.45 19.11
N ALA A 160 23.91 11.85 19.86
CA ALA A 160 24.25 10.87 20.89
C ALA A 160 24.71 9.55 20.25
N ILE A 161 24.03 9.08 19.20
CA ILE A 161 24.43 7.85 18.49
C ILE A 161 25.83 8.01 17.89
N ARG A 162 26.12 9.13 17.23
CA ARG A 162 27.46 9.43 16.69
C ARG A 162 28.55 9.36 17.76
N ALA A 163 28.27 9.81 18.98
CA ALA A 163 29.22 9.82 20.09
C ALA A 163 29.29 8.48 20.86
N SER A 164 28.37 7.56 20.58
CA SER A 164 28.32 6.23 21.19
C SER A 164 29.27 5.25 20.50
N LYS A 165 29.30 4.02 21.01
CA LYS A 165 30.03 2.87 20.46
C LYS A 165 29.26 2.15 19.33
N ALA A 166 28.04 2.58 18.99
CA ALA A 166 27.29 2.00 17.89
C ALA A 166 28.04 2.18 16.55
N GLN A 167 27.99 1.17 15.69
CA GLN A 167 28.72 1.16 14.42
C GLN A 167 27.83 1.54 13.23
N GLY A 168 26.51 1.53 13.44
CA GLY A 168 25.53 1.89 12.44
C GLY A 168 24.26 2.46 13.04
N VAL A 169 23.44 3.02 12.17
CA VAL A 169 22.11 3.55 12.44
C VAL A 169 21.07 2.86 11.59
N SER A 170 19.88 2.66 12.17
CA SER A 170 18.74 2.09 11.48
C SER A 170 17.57 3.07 11.38
N PHE A 171 16.91 3.04 10.24
CA PHE A 171 15.81 3.95 9.86
C PHE A 171 14.52 3.18 9.56
N GLY A 172 13.40 3.72 10.03
CA GLY A 172 12.04 3.35 9.66
C GLY A 172 11.45 4.39 8.69
N TRP A 173 10.65 3.96 7.71
CA TRP A 173 9.98 4.91 6.80
C TRP A 173 8.64 4.43 6.23
N TYR A 174 7.58 5.20 6.52
CA TYR A 174 6.22 5.01 6.05
C TYR A 174 5.70 6.33 5.43
N PRO A 175 6.03 6.61 4.15
CA PRO A 175 5.74 7.89 3.49
C PRO A 175 4.25 8.18 3.28
N THR A 176 3.38 7.18 3.46
CA THR A 176 1.93 7.29 3.31
C THR A 176 1.19 7.19 4.64
N GLY A 177 1.89 7.40 5.76
CA GLY A 177 1.33 7.20 7.09
C GLY A 177 1.12 5.71 7.40
N LEU A 178 0.22 5.43 8.35
CA LEU A 178 -0.15 4.07 8.79
C LEU A 178 -1.61 4.05 9.24
N ASN A 179 -2.29 2.92 9.07
CA ASN A 179 -3.62 2.64 9.61
C ASN A 179 -4.72 3.63 9.16
N SER A 180 -4.78 3.95 7.87
CA SER A 180 -5.86 4.76 7.28
C SER A 180 -7.25 4.09 7.38
N GLY A 181 -7.29 2.77 7.58
CA GLY A 181 -8.53 2.01 7.72
C GLY A 181 -9.22 1.68 6.40
N HIS A 182 -8.61 2.03 5.27
CA HIS A 182 -9.08 1.77 3.91
C HIS A 182 -7.92 1.80 2.92
N GLU A 183 -8.09 1.25 1.73
CA GLU A 183 -7.06 1.33 0.68
C GLU A 183 -6.86 2.78 0.22
N LEU A 184 -5.61 3.25 0.25
CA LEU A 184 -5.25 4.58 -0.21
C LEU A 184 -5.25 4.66 -1.74
N GLU A 185 -5.97 5.63 -2.26
CA GLU A 185 -6.07 5.93 -3.69
C GLU A 185 -5.21 7.14 -4.07
N GLY A 186 -4.86 7.23 -5.36
CA GLY A 186 -4.11 8.36 -5.91
C GLY A 186 -2.59 8.14 -6.06
N ASN A 187 -1.91 9.13 -6.61
CA ASN A 187 -0.47 9.16 -6.83
C ASN A 187 0.27 9.60 -5.57
N TYR A 188 1.18 8.75 -5.12
CA TYR A 188 2.04 9.00 -3.96
C TYR A 188 3.53 9.09 -4.34
N LEU A 189 3.90 9.10 -5.63
CA LEU A 189 5.31 9.11 -6.05
C LEU A 189 6.09 10.33 -5.51
N ARG A 190 5.39 11.44 -5.30
CA ARG A 190 5.94 12.69 -4.71
C ARG A 190 6.32 12.55 -3.23
N THR A 191 5.73 11.60 -2.50
CA THR A 191 6.11 11.35 -1.09
C THR A 191 7.44 10.61 -0.97
N VAL A 192 7.96 10.07 -2.09
CA VAL A 192 9.16 9.22 -2.14
C VAL A 192 10.22 9.72 -3.13
N ASP A 193 10.25 11.03 -3.40
CA ASP A 193 11.30 11.65 -4.22
C ASP A 193 12.68 11.52 -3.56
N THR A 194 12.78 11.80 -2.26
CA THR A 194 13.99 11.64 -1.45
C THR A 194 13.65 11.17 -0.05
N TYR A 195 14.65 10.67 0.67
CA TYR A 195 14.56 10.39 2.11
C TYR A 195 15.79 11.01 2.80
N SER A 196 15.74 12.33 3.02
CA SER A 196 16.86 13.13 3.51
C SER A 196 17.38 12.78 4.92
N PRO A 197 16.60 12.19 5.86
CA PRO A 197 17.14 11.78 7.16
C PRO A 197 18.36 10.85 7.08
N LEU A 198 18.41 9.95 6.08
CA LEU A 198 19.57 9.08 5.79
C LEU A 198 20.86 9.84 5.44
N GLN A 199 20.75 11.11 5.06
CA GLN A 199 21.86 11.98 4.65
C GLN A 199 22.24 13.02 5.73
N SER A 200 21.72 12.87 6.96
CA SER A 200 22.13 13.71 8.08
C SER A 200 23.67 13.75 8.21
N PRO A 201 24.30 14.94 8.24
CA PRO A 201 25.76 15.07 8.38
C PRO A 201 26.31 14.40 9.64
N GLN A 202 25.52 14.37 10.72
CA GLN A 202 25.87 13.73 11.99
C GLN A 202 26.04 12.21 11.85
N LEU A 203 25.45 11.59 10.83
CA LEU A 203 25.44 10.13 10.64
C LEU A 203 26.35 9.68 9.48
N ALA A 204 27.08 10.60 8.85
CA ALA A 204 27.82 10.33 7.61
C ALA A 204 28.90 9.25 7.73
N SER A 205 29.48 9.05 8.92
CA SER A 205 30.53 8.06 9.19
C SER A 205 29.99 6.68 9.60
N LEU A 206 28.67 6.53 9.77
CA LEU A 206 28.06 5.30 10.26
C LEU A 206 27.47 4.47 9.11
N ALA A 207 27.41 3.15 9.29
CA ALA A 207 26.62 2.29 8.42
C ALA A 207 25.12 2.65 8.53
N ARG A 208 24.39 2.59 7.42
CA ARG A 208 22.99 3.03 7.33
C ARG A 208 22.12 1.94 6.74
N ILE A 209 21.15 1.51 7.52
CA ILE A 209 20.18 0.49 7.11
C ILE A 209 18.76 0.99 7.28
N VAL A 210 17.87 0.54 6.43
CA VAL A 210 16.42 0.71 6.62
C VAL A 210 15.92 -0.61 7.18
N TYR A 211 15.64 -0.65 8.48
CA TYR A 211 15.26 -1.90 9.16
C TYR A 211 13.77 -2.23 8.96
N GLU A 212 12.97 -1.21 8.67
CA GLU A 212 11.56 -1.32 8.30
C GLU A 212 11.13 -0.18 7.36
N PHE A 213 10.29 -0.52 6.38
CA PHE A 213 9.59 0.46 5.57
C PHE A 213 8.35 -0.16 4.96
N ASP A 214 7.40 0.68 4.55
CA ASP A 214 6.31 0.30 3.66
C ASP A 214 5.68 1.52 2.99
N SER A 215 5.09 1.34 1.81
CA SER A 215 4.00 2.17 1.31
C SER A 215 2.70 1.59 1.86
N ALA A 216 2.44 1.93 3.11
CA ALA A 216 1.33 1.40 3.89
C ALA A 216 -0.02 1.74 3.26
N ASP A 217 -1.00 0.87 3.48
CA ASP A 217 -2.38 0.97 2.97
C ASP A 217 -2.50 1.00 1.44
N MET A 218 -1.47 0.55 0.73
CA MET A 218 -1.42 0.47 -0.74
C MET A 218 -1.04 -0.92 -1.24
N ARG A 219 -1.72 -1.39 -2.31
CA ARG A 219 -1.40 -2.66 -3.01
C ARG A 219 -0.68 -2.46 -4.36
N THR A 220 0.06 -1.38 -4.50
CA THR A 220 0.55 -0.89 -5.79
C THR A 220 1.84 -1.55 -6.28
N GLY A 221 2.04 -1.52 -7.60
CA GLY A 221 3.22 -2.04 -8.29
C GLY A 221 4.39 -1.07 -8.39
N TYR A 222 4.17 0.23 -8.12
CA TYR A 222 5.14 1.29 -8.43
C TYR A 222 5.89 1.85 -7.21
N MET A 223 5.34 1.73 -6.00
CA MET A 223 5.88 2.43 -4.83
C MET A 223 7.22 1.88 -4.35
N TYR A 224 7.37 0.56 -4.22
CA TYR A 224 8.62 0.00 -3.68
C TYR A 224 9.85 0.26 -4.55
N PRO A 225 9.81 0.15 -5.89
CA PRO A 225 10.96 0.54 -6.70
C PRO A 225 11.30 2.03 -6.57
N ALA A 226 10.30 2.92 -6.45
CA ALA A 226 10.52 4.34 -6.21
C ALA A 226 11.15 4.61 -4.82
N MET A 227 10.72 3.88 -3.79
CA MET A 227 11.35 3.93 -2.46
C MET A 227 12.78 3.39 -2.49
N ALA A 228 13.03 2.28 -3.19
CA ALA A 228 14.38 1.72 -3.37
C ALA A 228 15.32 2.72 -4.06
N ARG A 229 14.84 3.45 -5.08
CA ARG A 229 15.56 4.57 -5.70
C ARG A 229 15.92 5.64 -4.66
N ALA A 230 14.98 6.07 -3.82
CA ALA A 230 15.22 7.06 -2.77
C ALA A 230 16.25 6.56 -1.74
N PHE A 231 16.12 5.30 -1.28
CA PHE A 231 17.06 4.68 -0.34
C PHE A 231 18.49 4.60 -0.90
N ARG A 232 18.63 4.17 -2.15
CA ARG A 232 19.94 4.10 -2.81
C ARG A 232 20.53 5.48 -3.05
N GLY A 233 19.71 6.45 -3.46
CA GLY A 233 20.11 7.86 -3.57
C GLY A 233 20.54 8.49 -2.23
N ALA A 234 20.03 8.00 -1.11
CA ALA A 234 20.39 8.46 0.22
C ALA A 234 21.54 7.65 0.88
N GLY A 235 21.91 6.50 0.31
CA GLY A 235 23.07 5.71 0.71
C GLY A 235 22.77 4.53 1.65
N ALA A 236 21.54 4.03 1.67
CA ALA A 236 21.18 2.82 2.42
C ALA A 236 21.91 1.58 1.88
N GLN A 237 22.40 0.73 2.79
CA GLN A 237 23.18 -0.48 2.47
C GLN A 237 22.38 -1.77 2.64
N PHE A 238 21.33 -1.74 3.47
CA PHE A 238 20.39 -2.82 3.69
C PHE A 238 18.99 -2.22 3.84
N VAL A 239 17.98 -2.90 3.31
CA VAL A 239 16.59 -2.42 3.33
C VAL A 239 15.66 -3.61 3.57
N ALA A 240 14.83 -3.55 4.61
CA ALA A 240 13.87 -4.59 4.96
C ALA A 240 12.44 -4.02 5.01
N MET A 241 11.53 -4.62 4.26
CA MET A 241 10.11 -4.26 4.27
C MET A 241 9.45 -4.80 5.55
N PHE A 242 8.57 -4.01 6.15
CA PHE A 242 7.75 -4.40 7.30
C PHE A 242 6.26 -4.38 6.90
N ALA A 243 5.49 -5.45 7.07
CA ALA A 243 5.92 -6.83 7.27
C ALA A 243 5.28 -7.76 6.24
N TYR A 244 5.96 -8.88 5.97
CA TYR A 244 5.42 -9.93 5.12
C TYR A 244 4.32 -10.69 5.89
N ASP A 245 3.13 -10.78 5.31
CA ASP A 245 2.01 -11.55 5.86
C ASP A 245 2.16 -13.03 5.50
N MET A 246 2.03 -13.89 6.51
CA MET A 246 2.19 -15.32 6.39
C MET A 246 1.08 -15.92 5.52
N LEU A 247 1.40 -16.96 4.74
CA LEU A 247 0.47 -17.56 3.79
C LEU A 247 -0.85 -18.04 4.44
N ALA A 248 -0.79 -18.51 5.68
CA ALA A 248 -1.94 -19.01 6.43
C ALA A 248 -2.96 -17.90 6.78
N THR A 249 -2.49 -16.67 6.98
CA THR A 249 -3.28 -15.52 7.45
C THR A 249 -3.58 -14.50 6.36
N ALA A 250 -2.80 -14.48 5.28
CA ALA A 250 -2.85 -13.46 4.25
C ALA A 250 -4.17 -13.40 3.43
N SER A 251 -5.06 -14.39 3.50
CA SER A 251 -6.41 -14.23 2.92
C SER A 251 -7.25 -13.14 3.62
N ARG A 252 -6.86 -12.78 4.85
CA ARG A 252 -7.60 -11.91 5.79
C ARG A 252 -6.78 -10.72 6.28
N ASN A 253 -5.53 -10.59 5.83
CA ASN A 253 -4.59 -9.56 6.26
C ASN A 253 -4.44 -9.45 7.79
N LEU A 254 -4.16 -10.58 8.45
CA LEU A 254 -4.08 -10.63 9.92
C LEU A 254 -2.66 -10.40 10.46
N GLY A 255 -1.64 -10.33 9.62
CA GLY A 255 -0.27 -10.05 10.08
C GLY A 255 -0.17 -8.67 10.72
N TRP A 256 -0.36 -7.62 9.91
CA TRP A 256 -0.49 -6.23 10.34
C TRP A 256 -1.35 -5.49 9.33
N GLN A 257 -2.48 -4.95 9.81
CA GLN A 257 -3.55 -4.35 8.99
C GLN A 257 -3.03 -3.49 7.83
N THR A 258 -2.03 -2.64 8.07
CA THR A 258 -1.63 -1.60 7.12
C THR A 258 -0.63 -2.07 6.05
N HIS A 259 0.00 -3.25 6.20
CA HIS A 259 1.15 -3.64 5.37
C HIS A 259 0.82 -4.55 4.20
N TYR A 260 0.11 -5.63 4.47
CA TYR A 260 -0.41 -6.59 3.50
C TYR A 260 0.50 -6.96 2.30
N LEU A 261 1.70 -7.46 2.56
CA LEU A 261 2.58 -8.04 1.54
C LEU A 261 2.59 -9.56 1.61
N ASN A 262 2.18 -10.24 0.53
CA ASN A 262 2.24 -11.68 0.41
C ASN A 262 2.39 -12.08 -1.07
N LEU A 263 3.19 -13.12 -1.34
CA LEU A 263 3.44 -13.58 -2.71
C LEU A 263 2.15 -13.96 -3.46
N VAL A 264 1.22 -14.64 -2.78
CA VAL A 264 0.01 -15.17 -3.41
C VAL A 264 -1.17 -14.23 -3.29
N TYR A 265 -1.36 -13.57 -2.16
CA TYR A 265 -2.54 -12.73 -1.92
C TYR A 265 -2.34 -11.26 -2.32
N THR A 266 -1.10 -10.78 -2.46
CA THR A 266 -0.83 -9.44 -3.03
C THR A 266 0.26 -9.50 -4.11
N PRO A 267 0.08 -10.30 -5.18
CA PRO A 267 1.13 -10.62 -6.15
C PRO A 267 1.72 -9.39 -6.82
N ARG A 268 0.91 -8.34 -7.05
CA ARG A 268 1.41 -7.07 -7.60
C ARG A 268 2.37 -6.36 -6.64
N LYS A 269 2.00 -6.26 -5.36
CA LYS A 269 2.87 -5.67 -4.31
C LYS A 269 4.10 -6.55 -4.07
N ALA A 270 3.97 -7.88 -4.17
CA ALA A 270 5.10 -8.82 -4.13
C ALA A 270 6.07 -8.63 -5.30
N MET A 271 5.59 -8.50 -6.54
CA MET A 271 6.46 -8.16 -7.67
C MET A 271 7.11 -6.79 -7.53
N SER A 272 6.40 -5.81 -6.98
CA SER A 272 6.96 -4.49 -6.63
C SER A 272 8.17 -4.65 -5.70
N ALA A 273 8.08 -5.55 -4.70
CA ALA A 273 9.16 -5.83 -3.76
C ALA A 273 10.34 -6.55 -4.44
N ILE A 274 10.07 -7.48 -5.36
CA ILE A 274 11.10 -8.16 -6.14
C ILE A 274 11.86 -7.18 -7.03
N VAL A 275 11.15 -6.27 -7.73
CA VAL A 275 11.78 -5.21 -8.53
C VAL A 275 12.59 -4.25 -7.64
N ALA A 276 12.07 -3.89 -6.46
CA ALA A 276 12.78 -3.05 -5.49
C ALA A 276 14.06 -3.69 -4.94
N ALA A 277 14.07 -5.02 -4.76
CA ALA A 277 15.25 -5.77 -4.36
C ALA A 277 16.34 -5.71 -5.46
N GLU A 278 15.96 -5.85 -6.73
CA GLU A 278 16.89 -5.64 -7.85
C GLU A 278 17.37 -4.18 -7.94
N ALA A 279 16.49 -3.19 -7.72
CA ALA A 279 16.87 -1.78 -7.68
C ALA A 279 17.92 -1.52 -6.57
N THR A 280 17.74 -2.14 -5.41
CA THR A 280 18.69 -2.03 -4.30
C THR A 280 20.05 -2.64 -4.65
N ARG A 281 20.07 -3.77 -5.38
CA ARG A 281 21.29 -4.44 -5.83
C ARG A 281 22.02 -3.70 -6.95
N ARG A 282 21.30 -3.20 -7.95
CA ARG A 282 21.87 -2.68 -9.20
C ARG A 282 22.18 -1.18 -9.16
N LEU A 283 21.39 -0.39 -8.43
CA LEU A 283 21.57 1.06 -8.43
C LEU A 283 22.80 1.46 -7.60
N PRO A 284 23.63 2.39 -8.12
CA PRO A 284 24.75 2.92 -7.36
C PRO A 284 24.25 3.69 -6.12
N SER A 285 25.02 3.56 -5.03
CA SER A 285 24.77 4.32 -3.82
C SER A 285 25.02 5.82 -4.07
N LEU A 286 24.24 6.68 -3.42
CA LEU A 286 24.35 8.15 -3.45
C LEU A 286 24.10 8.82 -4.82
N ARG A 287 23.55 8.09 -5.81
CA ARG A 287 23.15 8.67 -7.10
C ARG A 287 21.74 9.25 -7.01
N SER A 288 21.60 10.53 -7.34
CA SER A 288 20.30 11.20 -7.52
C SER A 288 19.73 10.96 -8.91
N TYR A 289 18.39 10.95 -8.99
CA TYR A 289 17.61 10.85 -10.23
C TYR A 289 16.63 12.03 -10.40
N GLY A 290 16.78 13.09 -9.59
CA GLY A 290 15.89 14.26 -9.62
C GLY A 290 14.54 14.04 -8.91
N GLY A 291 13.63 14.99 -9.11
CA GLY A 291 12.26 14.94 -8.59
C GLY A 291 11.29 14.28 -9.57
N TYR A 292 10.08 14.00 -9.11
CA TYR A 292 9.01 13.54 -9.99
C TYR A 292 8.49 14.71 -10.86
N PRO A 293 8.21 14.49 -12.16
CA PRO A 293 8.07 13.20 -12.84
C PRO A 293 9.35 12.64 -13.48
N GLU A 294 10.44 13.40 -13.55
CA GLU A 294 11.67 12.98 -14.25
C GLU A 294 12.29 11.71 -13.65
N ASN A 295 12.14 11.51 -12.35
CA ASN A 295 12.70 10.36 -11.63
C ASN A 295 11.92 9.05 -11.83
N THR A 296 10.91 9.02 -12.70
CA THR A 296 10.12 7.79 -13.01
C THR A 296 10.93 6.76 -13.80
N HIS A 297 12.08 7.14 -14.36
CA HIS A 297 13.06 6.26 -14.98
C HIS A 297 14.40 6.37 -14.24
N PHE A 298 15.02 5.24 -13.92
CA PHE A 298 16.30 5.22 -13.19
C PHE A 298 17.08 3.92 -13.47
N GLY A 299 18.21 4.03 -14.18
CA GLY A 299 18.89 2.83 -14.70
C GLY A 299 17.97 2.07 -15.66
N ASP A 300 17.90 0.75 -15.50
CA ASP A 300 17.03 -0.14 -16.28
C ASP A 300 15.60 -0.23 -15.72
N PHE A 301 15.26 0.62 -14.74
CA PHE A 301 13.99 0.59 -14.04
C PHE A 301 13.07 1.71 -14.50
N ARG A 302 11.77 1.43 -14.42
CA ARG A 302 10.69 2.39 -14.65
C ARG A 302 9.56 2.18 -13.66
N VAL A 303 8.94 3.28 -13.23
CA VAL A 303 7.69 3.28 -12.46
C VAL A 303 6.63 4.11 -13.17
N SER A 304 5.36 3.72 -13.07
CA SER A 304 4.20 4.50 -13.53
C SER A 304 3.03 4.31 -12.59
N TYR A 305 2.52 5.44 -12.09
CA TYR A 305 1.29 5.46 -11.30
C TYR A 305 0.09 5.05 -12.17
N GLU A 306 -0.03 5.60 -13.38
CA GLU A 306 -1.16 5.39 -14.29
C GLU A 306 -1.33 3.94 -14.71
N LYS A 307 -0.21 3.25 -14.97
CA LYS A 307 -0.20 1.81 -15.31
C LYS A 307 -0.17 0.91 -14.06
N ASN A 308 -0.07 1.51 -12.86
CA ASN A 308 0.19 0.83 -11.61
C ASN A 308 1.36 -0.18 -11.75
N LEU A 309 2.50 0.30 -12.23
CA LEU A 309 3.61 -0.49 -12.76
C LEU A 309 4.93 -0.10 -12.11
N GLY A 310 5.71 -1.08 -11.71
CA GLY A 310 7.15 -0.99 -11.49
C GLY A 310 7.83 -2.10 -12.29
N GLU A 311 8.87 -1.78 -13.03
CA GLU A 311 9.53 -2.74 -13.91
C GLU A 311 11.06 -2.61 -13.91
N LEU A 312 11.72 -3.72 -14.22
CA LEU A 312 13.12 -3.84 -14.60
C LEU A 312 13.15 -4.46 -16.01
N ALA A 313 13.74 -3.76 -16.97
CA ALA A 313 13.98 -4.26 -18.33
C ALA A 313 15.48 -4.27 -18.63
N ALA A 314 16.15 -5.35 -18.25
CA ALA A 314 17.60 -5.54 -18.43
C ALA A 314 17.91 -6.73 -19.35
N ASP A 315 19.18 -6.88 -19.73
CA ASP A 315 19.66 -7.98 -20.60
C ASP A 315 19.40 -9.37 -20.01
N ASP A 316 19.56 -9.52 -18.69
CA ASP A 316 19.51 -10.81 -17.99
C ASP A 316 18.15 -11.08 -17.33
N ALA A 317 17.34 -10.03 -17.11
CA ALA A 317 16.10 -10.13 -16.35
C ALA A 317 15.03 -9.15 -16.85
N PHE A 318 13.79 -9.64 -16.94
CA PHE A 318 12.62 -8.83 -17.25
C PHE A 318 11.52 -9.03 -16.19
N LEU A 319 11.36 -8.05 -15.30
CA LEU A 319 10.50 -8.15 -14.12
C LEU A 319 9.48 -7.03 -14.10
N TYR A 320 8.21 -7.31 -13.83
CA TYR A 320 7.16 -6.28 -13.88
C TYR A 320 5.99 -6.53 -12.92
N ALA A 321 5.64 -5.50 -12.16
CA ALA A 321 4.54 -5.47 -11.20
C ALA A 321 3.24 -4.93 -11.82
N GLY A 322 2.84 -5.45 -12.97
CA GLY A 322 1.72 -4.98 -13.77
C GLY A 322 1.97 -5.15 -15.27
N SER A 323 0.93 -4.98 -16.10
CA SER A 323 1.11 -5.12 -17.55
C SER A 323 2.01 -4.01 -18.12
N THR A 324 2.88 -4.39 -19.05
CA THR A 324 3.82 -3.48 -19.71
C THR A 324 3.89 -3.73 -21.22
N GLU A 325 4.26 -2.69 -21.95
CA GLU A 325 4.53 -2.73 -23.40
C GLU A 325 6.03 -2.56 -23.68
N THR A 326 6.85 -2.44 -22.63
CA THR A 326 8.30 -2.33 -22.75
C THR A 326 8.86 -3.63 -23.37
N ALA A 327 9.74 -3.48 -24.35
CA ALA A 327 10.52 -4.59 -24.90
C ALA A 327 11.83 -4.70 -24.12
N PRO A 328 12.21 -5.89 -23.62
CA PRO A 328 13.53 -6.07 -23.02
C PRO A 328 14.61 -5.84 -24.09
N PRO A 329 15.75 -5.24 -23.72
CA PRO A 329 16.77 -4.82 -24.69
C PRO A 329 17.37 -5.97 -25.49
N HIS A 330 17.59 -7.11 -24.83
CA HIS A 330 18.17 -8.34 -25.40
C HIS A 330 17.37 -9.58 -24.99
N PRO A 331 16.18 -9.83 -25.59
CA PRO A 331 15.30 -10.93 -25.20
C PRO A 331 15.98 -12.32 -25.19
N GLU A 332 16.93 -12.54 -26.09
CA GLU A 332 17.69 -13.79 -26.23
C GLU A 332 18.66 -14.07 -25.08
N ARG A 333 19.00 -13.04 -24.28
CA ARG A 333 19.92 -13.13 -23.14
C ARG A 333 19.20 -13.31 -21.80
N LEU A 334 17.88 -13.19 -21.79
CA LEU A 334 17.08 -13.30 -20.58
C LEU A 334 17.32 -14.64 -19.90
N ARG A 335 17.47 -14.59 -18.58
CA ARG A 335 17.57 -15.76 -17.70
C ARG A 335 16.39 -15.87 -16.76
N ARG A 336 15.75 -14.73 -16.43
CA ARG A 336 14.62 -14.64 -15.52
C ARG A 336 13.57 -13.70 -16.06
N ILE A 337 12.33 -14.15 -16.05
CA ILE A 337 11.16 -13.32 -16.33
C ILE A 337 10.17 -13.55 -15.20
N ALA A 338 9.64 -12.49 -14.61
CA ALA A 338 8.61 -12.65 -13.59
C ALA A 338 7.64 -11.49 -13.63
N GLY A 339 6.36 -11.75 -13.42
CA GLY A 339 5.42 -10.65 -13.42
C GLY A 339 4.00 -10.99 -13.03
N VAL A 340 3.22 -9.92 -13.00
CA VAL A 340 1.76 -9.93 -12.88
C VAL A 340 1.20 -9.17 -14.06
N GLY A 341 0.23 -9.76 -14.76
CA GLY A 341 -0.28 -9.22 -16.02
C GLY A 341 0.56 -9.62 -17.23
N SER A 342 0.48 -8.84 -18.30
CA SER A 342 1.06 -9.17 -19.61
C SER A 342 2.23 -8.26 -20.00
N SER A 343 3.16 -8.79 -20.79
CA SER A 343 4.28 -8.08 -21.39
C SER A 343 4.41 -8.39 -22.88
N THR A 344 5.45 -7.85 -23.52
CA THR A 344 5.83 -8.18 -24.91
C THR A 344 6.32 -9.62 -25.07
N ILE A 345 6.76 -10.28 -23.99
CA ILE A 345 7.26 -11.66 -23.98
C ILE A 345 6.21 -12.66 -23.50
N VAL A 346 5.39 -12.28 -22.51
CA VAL A 346 4.36 -13.16 -21.93
C VAL A 346 3.00 -12.46 -21.94
N GLN A 347 2.04 -12.99 -22.68
CA GLN A 347 0.63 -12.59 -22.55
C GLN A 347 -0.06 -13.57 -21.62
N TYR A 348 -0.68 -13.09 -20.54
CA TYR A 348 -1.30 -13.93 -19.52
C TYR A 348 -2.70 -13.43 -19.17
N GLY A 349 -3.69 -14.32 -19.26
CA GLY A 349 -5.09 -14.01 -18.94
C GLY A 349 -5.44 -13.98 -17.46
N GLY A 350 -4.59 -14.55 -16.60
CA GLY A 350 -4.82 -14.63 -15.16
C GLY A 350 -4.34 -13.42 -14.36
N ALA A 351 -4.66 -13.43 -13.06
CA ALA A 351 -4.34 -12.37 -12.09
C ALA A 351 -3.28 -12.80 -11.05
N GLY A 352 -2.78 -14.03 -11.13
CA GLY A 352 -1.68 -14.53 -10.31
C GLY A 352 -0.30 -14.02 -10.76
N ILE A 353 0.69 -14.20 -9.89
CA ILE A 353 2.11 -14.01 -10.21
C ILE A 353 2.67 -15.24 -10.92
N TYR A 354 3.61 -15.04 -11.84
CA TYR A 354 4.36 -16.11 -12.48
C TYR A 354 5.85 -15.82 -12.59
N PHE A 355 6.63 -16.89 -12.70
CA PHE A 355 8.09 -16.91 -12.85
C PHE A 355 8.46 -17.82 -14.01
N LEU A 356 9.31 -17.35 -14.93
CA LEU A 356 9.98 -18.12 -15.96
C LEU A 356 11.49 -18.03 -15.72
N ASP A 357 12.10 -19.16 -15.40
CA ASP A 357 13.54 -19.28 -15.19
C ASP A 357 14.17 -20.15 -16.26
N ARG A 358 15.23 -19.64 -16.89
CA ARG A 358 15.96 -20.37 -17.92
C ARG A 358 16.81 -21.46 -17.25
N VAL A 359 16.57 -22.71 -17.62
CA VAL A 359 17.36 -23.86 -17.15
C VAL A 359 18.60 -24.03 -18.03
N ARG A 360 18.38 -24.00 -19.34
CA ARG A 360 19.38 -24.01 -20.43
C ARG A 360 18.68 -23.62 -21.73
N ASP A 361 19.42 -23.54 -22.83
CA ASP A 361 18.84 -23.22 -24.14
C ASP A 361 17.65 -24.14 -24.47
N GLY A 362 16.51 -23.52 -24.78
CA GLY A 362 15.27 -24.20 -25.13
C GLY A 362 14.62 -24.99 -23.99
N VAL A 363 15.03 -24.80 -22.73
CA VAL A 363 14.41 -25.41 -21.54
C VAL A 363 14.21 -24.37 -20.44
N TRP A 364 12.96 -24.20 -20.03
CA TRP A 364 12.54 -23.21 -19.03
C TRP A 364 11.68 -23.85 -17.94
N ARG A 365 11.77 -23.35 -16.71
CA ARG A 365 10.84 -23.65 -15.62
C ARG A 365 9.83 -22.51 -15.55
N LEU A 366 8.55 -22.83 -15.60
CA LEU A 366 7.45 -21.89 -15.39
C LEU A 366 6.74 -22.21 -14.07
N GLU A 367 6.64 -21.26 -13.16
CA GLU A 367 5.85 -21.35 -11.94
C GLU A 367 4.71 -20.34 -11.98
N VAL A 368 3.48 -20.78 -11.74
CA VAL A 368 2.27 -19.95 -11.79
C VAL A 368 1.50 -20.11 -10.49
N TYR A 369 1.20 -19.00 -9.81
CA TYR A 369 0.37 -18.99 -8.61
C TYR A 369 -1.11 -18.75 -8.92
N PRO A 370 -2.03 -19.11 -8.00
CA PRO A 370 -3.45 -18.78 -8.12
C PRO A 370 -3.71 -17.30 -8.35
N ASP A 371 -4.87 -16.99 -8.93
CA ASP A 371 -5.32 -15.61 -9.07
C ASP A 371 -5.58 -15.00 -7.69
N ALA A 372 -5.06 -13.79 -7.47
CA ALA A 372 -5.37 -13.01 -6.28
C ALA A 372 -6.46 -12.00 -6.59
N VAL A 373 -7.66 -12.22 -6.04
CA VAL A 373 -8.83 -11.39 -6.35
C VAL A 373 -9.33 -10.71 -5.07
N PRO A 374 -9.12 -9.40 -4.91
CA PRO A 374 -9.67 -8.65 -3.79
C PRO A 374 -11.19 -8.70 -3.85
N VAL A 375 -11.82 -8.97 -2.71
CA VAL A 375 -13.29 -9.04 -2.56
C VAL A 375 -13.84 -8.10 -1.49
N GLN A 376 -12.95 -7.52 -0.67
CA GLN A 376 -13.23 -6.47 0.31
C GLN A 376 -11.99 -5.58 0.45
N ASP A 377 -12.14 -4.43 1.10
CA ASP A 377 -11.01 -3.58 1.45
C ASP A 377 -10.12 -4.32 2.48
N PRO A 378 -8.85 -4.62 2.14
CA PRO A 378 -7.96 -5.36 3.03
C PRO A 378 -7.44 -4.53 4.19
N TYR A 379 -7.57 -3.21 4.15
CA TYR A 379 -7.10 -2.29 5.17
C TYR A 379 -8.20 -1.85 6.14
N ALA A 380 -9.42 -2.40 6.02
CA ALA A 380 -10.45 -2.28 7.05
C ALA A 380 -10.00 -2.91 8.38
N PRO A 381 -10.65 -2.60 9.52
CA PRO A 381 -10.31 -3.19 10.81
C PRO A 381 -10.19 -4.74 10.74
N PRO A 382 -9.09 -5.34 11.24
CA PRO A 382 -8.82 -6.77 11.07
C PRO A 382 -9.94 -7.65 11.64
N ASN A 383 -10.31 -8.68 10.90
CA ASN A 383 -11.32 -9.64 11.34
C ASN A 383 -10.98 -11.05 10.84
N ARG A 384 -10.82 -12.00 11.77
CA ARG A 384 -10.44 -13.40 11.47
C ARG A 384 -11.49 -14.17 10.65
N ASP A 385 -12.71 -13.69 10.59
CA ASP A 385 -13.83 -14.33 9.88
C ASP A 385 -14.07 -13.72 8.48
N VAL A 386 -13.32 -12.68 8.12
CA VAL A 386 -13.55 -11.89 6.91
C VAL A 386 -12.40 -12.07 5.91
N ILE A 387 -12.68 -12.76 4.80
CA ILE A 387 -11.74 -12.86 3.68
C ILE A 387 -11.75 -11.55 2.88
N VAL A 388 -10.56 -10.98 2.69
CA VAL A 388 -10.33 -9.73 1.95
C VAL A 388 -9.80 -9.97 0.55
N THR A 389 -9.00 -11.03 0.37
CA THR A 389 -8.51 -11.48 -0.95
C THR A 389 -8.68 -12.99 -1.10
N ARG A 390 -9.24 -13.40 -2.23
CA ARG A 390 -9.41 -14.81 -2.60
C ARG A 390 -8.26 -15.29 -3.49
N ALA A 391 -7.82 -16.54 -3.27
CA ALA A 391 -6.84 -17.21 -4.11
C ALA A 391 -7.55 -18.26 -5.00
N ILE A 392 -7.75 -17.93 -6.29
CA ILE A 392 -8.61 -18.72 -7.17
C ILE A 392 -7.77 -19.56 -8.13
N TRP A 393 -8.04 -20.87 -8.11
CA TRP A 393 -7.42 -21.84 -9.00
C TRP A 393 -8.22 -21.93 -10.30
N ARG A 394 -7.70 -21.29 -11.35
CA ARG A 394 -8.36 -21.21 -12.65
C ARG A 394 -7.37 -21.50 -13.78
N SER A 395 -7.88 -22.04 -14.88
CA SER A 395 -7.12 -22.20 -16.12
C SER A 395 -7.20 -20.93 -16.96
N TRP A 396 -6.05 -20.44 -17.41
CA TRP A 396 -5.96 -19.25 -18.25
C TRP A 396 -5.06 -19.50 -19.46
N PRO A 397 -5.37 -18.87 -20.61
CA PRO A 397 -4.44 -18.85 -21.73
C PRO A 397 -3.20 -18.04 -21.36
N MET A 398 -2.04 -18.58 -21.73
CA MET A 398 -0.74 -17.93 -21.63
C MET A 398 -0.01 -18.10 -22.96
N ARG A 399 0.52 -17.00 -23.51
CA ARG A 399 1.37 -17.00 -24.70
C ARG A 399 2.76 -16.57 -24.32
N ILE A 400 3.77 -17.36 -24.66
CA ILE A 400 5.19 -17.10 -24.38
C ILE A 400 5.95 -16.97 -25.70
N VAL A 401 6.71 -15.89 -25.85
CA VAL A 401 7.50 -15.59 -27.05
C VAL A 401 8.98 -15.52 -26.67
N LEU A 402 9.66 -16.67 -26.74
CA LEU A 402 11.10 -16.80 -26.50
C LEU A 402 11.75 -17.49 -27.70
N SER A 403 12.82 -16.90 -28.21
CA SER A 403 13.46 -17.35 -29.46
C SER A 403 14.03 -18.77 -29.35
N ASP A 404 14.62 -19.13 -28.21
CA ASP A 404 15.22 -20.44 -27.99
C ASP A 404 14.19 -21.55 -27.66
N LEU A 405 13.00 -21.16 -27.18
CA LEU A 405 11.89 -22.06 -26.92
C LEU A 405 11.07 -22.35 -28.19
N GLY A 406 11.00 -21.36 -29.10
CA GLY A 406 10.23 -21.44 -30.34
C GLY A 406 8.71 -21.38 -30.13
N ALA A 407 7.96 -21.42 -31.23
CA ALA A 407 6.50 -21.31 -31.21
C ALA A 407 5.77 -22.61 -30.81
N ASN A 408 6.44 -23.76 -30.95
CA ASN A 408 5.85 -25.08 -30.73
C ASN A 408 6.65 -25.85 -29.68
N PHE A 409 6.61 -25.40 -28.42
CA PHE A 409 7.25 -26.10 -27.30
C PHE A 409 6.29 -27.07 -26.61
N THR A 410 6.82 -28.00 -25.82
CA THR A 410 6.05 -28.83 -24.90
C THR A 410 5.99 -28.16 -23.53
N ALA A 411 4.81 -28.10 -22.92
CA ALA A 411 4.60 -27.65 -21.54
C ALA A 411 4.08 -28.81 -20.70
N ARG A 412 4.86 -29.27 -19.73
CA ARG A 412 4.51 -30.38 -18.85
C ARG A 412 4.42 -29.92 -17.41
N GLN A 413 3.24 -30.06 -16.80
CA GLN A 413 3.09 -29.77 -15.37
C GLN A 413 3.83 -30.83 -14.54
N ILE A 414 4.68 -30.39 -13.62
CA ILE A 414 5.49 -31.23 -12.74
C ILE A 414 5.13 -31.07 -11.26
N ALA A 415 4.42 -30.00 -10.88
CA ALA A 415 3.88 -29.81 -9.52
C ALA A 415 2.59 -28.98 -9.51
N GLY A 416 1.79 -29.11 -8.44
CA GLY A 416 0.59 -28.31 -8.20
C GLY A 416 -0.70 -28.84 -8.84
N GLY A 417 -0.69 -29.98 -9.53
CA GLY A 417 -1.88 -30.52 -10.19
C GLY A 417 -1.66 -31.91 -10.78
N THR A 418 -2.63 -32.39 -11.56
CA THR A 418 -2.46 -33.61 -12.37
C THR A 418 -1.43 -33.33 -13.46
N ALA A 419 -0.52 -34.28 -13.71
CA ALA A 419 0.51 -34.14 -14.75
C ALA A 419 -0.14 -34.04 -16.15
N ILE A 420 -0.42 -32.80 -16.58
CA ILE A 420 -0.93 -32.48 -17.91
C ILE A 420 0.26 -32.06 -18.77
N GLU A 421 0.37 -32.68 -19.95
CA GLU A 421 1.30 -32.28 -21.00
C GLU A 421 0.52 -31.66 -22.15
N GLN A 422 1.00 -30.51 -22.64
CA GLN A 422 0.41 -29.77 -23.75
C GLN A 422 1.50 -29.44 -24.77
N ARG A 423 1.12 -29.42 -26.05
CA ARG A 423 1.95 -28.85 -27.11
C ARG A 423 1.49 -27.41 -27.35
N ALA A 424 2.41 -26.46 -27.25
CA ALA A 424 2.13 -25.07 -27.58
C ALA A 424 1.87 -24.90 -29.07
N VAL A 425 0.95 -23.99 -29.41
CA VAL A 425 0.69 -23.54 -30.78
C VAL A 425 0.85 -22.03 -30.80
N ASP A 426 1.74 -21.51 -31.66
CA ASP A 426 2.10 -20.08 -31.71
C ASP A 426 2.51 -19.48 -30.36
N GLY A 427 3.18 -20.29 -29.54
CA GLY A 427 3.62 -19.99 -28.18
C GLY A 427 2.52 -20.08 -27.11
N GLY A 428 1.29 -20.45 -27.49
CA GLY A 428 0.12 -20.51 -26.61
C GLY A 428 -0.07 -21.85 -25.91
N VAL A 429 -0.34 -21.81 -24.61
CA VAL A 429 -0.73 -22.94 -23.74
C VAL A 429 -1.80 -22.49 -22.74
N ASN A 430 -2.55 -23.43 -22.16
CA ASN A 430 -3.40 -23.13 -21.01
C ASN A 430 -2.68 -23.52 -19.72
N VAL A 431 -2.61 -22.60 -18.76
CA VAL A 431 -1.94 -22.84 -17.48
C VAL A 431 -2.95 -22.79 -16.34
N THR A 432 -2.83 -23.73 -15.42
CA THR A 432 -3.39 -23.67 -14.06
C THR A 432 -2.27 -23.41 -13.06
N PRO A 433 -2.55 -23.02 -11.81
CA PRO A 433 -1.50 -22.85 -10.82
C PRO A 433 -0.67 -24.13 -10.64
N GLY A 434 0.66 -23.98 -10.56
CA GLY A 434 1.61 -25.08 -10.51
C GLY A 434 2.95 -24.76 -11.17
N VAL A 435 3.82 -25.76 -11.22
CA VAL A 435 5.15 -25.69 -11.84
C VAL A 435 5.14 -26.52 -13.12
N TYR A 436 5.71 -25.97 -14.19
CA TYR A 436 5.78 -26.53 -15.53
C TYR A 436 7.21 -26.56 -16.03
N LEU A 437 7.55 -27.64 -16.73
CA LEU A 437 8.74 -27.72 -17.57
C LEU A 437 8.33 -27.35 -19.01
N LEU A 438 8.94 -26.30 -19.54
CA LEU A 438 8.78 -25.89 -20.94
C LEU A 438 10.00 -26.35 -21.73
N SER A 439 9.81 -26.97 -22.89
CA SER A 439 10.92 -27.39 -23.74
C SER A 439 10.63 -27.29 -25.23
N ALA A 440 11.60 -26.78 -25.99
CA ALA A 440 11.57 -26.81 -27.45
C ALA A 440 11.56 -28.26 -27.99
N ALA A 441 12.25 -29.17 -27.30
CA ALA A 441 12.26 -30.59 -27.62
C ALA A 441 10.93 -31.25 -27.21
N SER A 442 10.57 -32.34 -27.88
CA SER A 442 9.37 -33.13 -27.54
C SER A 442 9.45 -33.78 -26.17
N SER A 443 10.67 -34.04 -25.66
CA SER A 443 10.90 -34.68 -24.36
C SER A 443 12.22 -34.22 -23.75
N VAL A 444 12.27 -34.15 -22.43
CA VAL A 444 13.48 -33.86 -21.64
C VAL A 444 13.71 -35.01 -20.66
N ASP A 445 14.93 -35.56 -20.60
CA ASP A 445 15.30 -36.55 -19.57
C ASP A 445 15.22 -35.88 -18.18
N PRO A 446 14.34 -36.33 -17.26
CA PRO A 446 14.23 -35.75 -15.93
C PRO A 446 15.56 -35.77 -15.15
N ARG A 447 16.45 -36.75 -15.40
CA ARG A 447 17.76 -36.84 -14.74
C ARG A 447 18.73 -35.75 -15.19
N SER A 448 18.43 -35.06 -16.28
CA SER A 448 19.22 -33.94 -16.79
C SER A 448 18.80 -32.59 -16.21
N LEU A 449 17.75 -32.55 -15.39
CA LEU A 449 17.29 -31.34 -14.72
C LEU A 449 18.06 -31.13 -13.42
N PRO A 450 18.37 -29.89 -13.02
CA PRO A 450 18.99 -29.63 -11.74
C PRO A 450 18.01 -29.95 -10.60
N GLU A 451 18.54 -30.31 -9.43
CA GLU A 451 17.73 -30.52 -8.23
C GLU A 451 17.13 -29.20 -7.71
N TYR A 452 17.87 -28.10 -7.89
CA TYR A 452 17.52 -26.76 -7.41
C TYR A 452 17.61 -25.71 -8.52
N ILE A 453 16.83 -24.65 -8.39
CA ILE A 453 16.93 -23.43 -9.17
C ILE A 453 16.95 -22.23 -8.22
N GLY A 454 18.11 -21.60 -8.08
CA GLY A 454 18.35 -20.75 -6.91
C GLY A 454 18.25 -21.56 -5.61
N GLU A 455 17.47 -21.08 -4.65
CA GLU A 455 17.26 -21.71 -3.33
C GLU A 455 15.99 -22.60 -3.26
N LEU A 456 15.31 -22.81 -4.40
CA LEU A 456 14.07 -23.61 -4.49
C LEU A 456 14.37 -24.96 -5.12
N ARG A 457 13.76 -26.05 -4.61
CA ARG A 457 13.80 -27.32 -5.35
C ARG A 457 13.08 -27.14 -6.69
N PHE A 458 13.52 -27.85 -7.71
CA PHE A 458 13.00 -27.69 -9.07
C PHE A 458 11.47 -27.92 -9.17
N ASP A 459 10.95 -28.87 -8.37
CA ASP A 459 9.55 -29.24 -8.26
C ASP A 459 8.80 -28.60 -7.08
N GLU A 460 9.45 -27.68 -6.35
CA GLU A 460 8.86 -27.01 -5.19
C GLU A 460 7.70 -26.10 -5.62
N PHE A 461 6.57 -26.21 -4.91
CA PHE A 461 5.41 -25.35 -5.10
C PHE A 461 4.64 -25.22 -3.79
N HIS A 462 4.44 -23.97 -3.33
CA HIS A 462 3.79 -23.67 -2.05
C HIS A 462 2.54 -22.80 -2.23
N PRO A 463 1.41 -23.36 -2.70
CA PRO A 463 0.18 -22.61 -2.87
C PRO A 463 -0.65 -22.53 -1.57
N PRO A 464 -1.60 -21.59 -1.48
CA PRO A 464 -2.59 -21.57 -0.41
C PRO A 464 -3.57 -22.74 -0.55
N PRO A 465 -4.35 -23.03 0.52
CA PRO A 465 -5.52 -23.89 0.42
C PRO A 465 -6.47 -23.43 -0.69
N ARG A 466 -7.20 -24.37 -1.28
CA ARG A 466 -8.21 -24.03 -2.30
C ARG A 466 -9.33 -23.20 -1.68
N ASP A 467 -9.73 -22.15 -2.40
CA ASP A 467 -10.85 -21.30 -2.01
C ASP A 467 -12.18 -22.08 -2.08
N THR A 468 -13.04 -21.84 -1.09
CA THR A 468 -14.37 -22.47 -0.94
C THR A 468 -15.50 -21.45 -0.79
N VAL A 469 -15.20 -20.16 -0.99
CA VAL A 469 -16.13 -19.05 -0.73
C VAL A 469 -17.15 -18.94 -1.88
N PRO A 470 -18.43 -18.65 -1.59
CA PRO A 470 -19.45 -18.47 -2.63
C PRO A 470 -19.17 -17.27 -3.55
N LEU A 471 -20.00 -17.14 -4.60
CA LEU A 471 -20.03 -15.99 -5.51
C LEU A 471 -19.99 -14.65 -4.75
N ARG A 472 -19.14 -13.74 -5.22
CA ARG A 472 -19.12 -12.33 -4.78
C ARG A 472 -19.13 -11.43 -6.01
N VAL A 473 -19.94 -10.37 -5.96
CA VAL A 473 -19.95 -9.31 -6.97
C VAL A 473 -19.58 -8.00 -6.31
N ILE A 474 -18.53 -7.35 -6.80
CA ILE A 474 -18.05 -6.07 -6.31
C ILE A 474 -18.41 -5.04 -7.37
N ASN A 475 -19.22 -4.05 -7.01
CA ASN A 475 -19.56 -2.94 -7.89
C ASN A 475 -18.41 -1.93 -7.94
N GLU A 476 -18.00 -1.54 -9.15
CA GLU A 476 -16.91 -0.60 -9.41
C GLU A 476 -17.41 0.61 -10.22
N SER A 477 -18.72 0.78 -10.33
CA SER A 477 -19.35 1.84 -11.14
C SER A 477 -19.49 3.13 -10.35
N ALA A 478 -19.23 4.27 -10.99
CA ALA A 478 -19.55 5.58 -10.43
C ALA A 478 -21.07 5.74 -10.24
N GLU A 479 -21.47 6.26 -9.08
CA GLU A 479 -22.89 6.49 -8.75
C GLU A 479 -23.50 7.65 -9.53
N ILE A 480 -22.69 8.57 -10.07
CA ILE A 480 -23.14 9.73 -10.85
C ILE A 480 -22.39 9.76 -12.18
N GLN A 481 -23.12 9.77 -13.29
CA GLN A 481 -22.58 9.82 -14.65
C GLN A 481 -23.32 10.86 -15.50
N SER A 482 -22.72 11.27 -16.62
CA SER A 482 -23.23 12.35 -17.47
C SER A 482 -23.88 11.84 -18.75
N THR A 483 -24.91 12.53 -19.23
CA THR A 483 -25.52 12.28 -20.55
C THR A 483 -24.59 12.61 -21.73
N SER A 484 -23.44 13.27 -21.51
CA SER A 484 -22.47 13.58 -22.57
C SER A 484 -21.66 12.39 -23.08
N ARG A 485 -21.79 11.21 -22.46
CA ARG A 485 -21.09 9.98 -22.85
C ARG A 485 -21.96 8.75 -22.58
N PRO A 486 -21.64 7.59 -23.18
CA PRO A 486 -22.22 6.32 -22.76
C PRO A 486 -22.01 6.08 -21.26
N VAL A 487 -23.06 5.62 -20.59
CA VAL A 487 -23.01 5.21 -19.19
C VAL A 487 -22.38 3.82 -19.12
N GLU A 488 -21.39 3.66 -18.27
CA GLU A 488 -20.70 2.39 -18.06
C GLU A 488 -21.00 1.83 -16.68
N ILE A 489 -21.45 0.57 -16.62
CA ILE A 489 -21.57 -0.20 -15.38
C ILE A 489 -20.52 -1.30 -15.39
N THR A 490 -19.63 -1.26 -14.40
CA THR A 490 -18.51 -2.17 -14.23
C THR A 490 -18.62 -2.90 -12.90
N ALA A 491 -18.34 -4.20 -12.91
CA ALA A 491 -18.27 -4.99 -11.69
C ALA A 491 -17.30 -6.14 -11.82
N ARG A 492 -16.74 -6.53 -10.67
CA ARG A 492 -15.93 -7.75 -10.54
C ARG A 492 -16.80 -8.90 -10.09
N VAL A 493 -16.90 -9.96 -10.90
CA VAL A 493 -17.68 -11.17 -10.60
C VAL A 493 -16.73 -12.30 -10.25
N VAL A 494 -16.71 -12.66 -8.96
CA VAL A 494 -15.71 -13.55 -8.36
C VAL A 494 -16.37 -14.84 -7.91
N ASP A 495 -16.10 -15.91 -8.64
CA ASP A 495 -16.56 -17.27 -8.35
C ASP A 495 -15.47 -18.30 -8.71
N LEU A 496 -15.57 -19.52 -8.19
CA LEU A 496 -14.63 -20.60 -8.42
C LEU A 496 -14.57 -21.01 -9.90
N ARG A 497 -15.70 -20.89 -10.61
CA ARG A 497 -15.80 -21.14 -12.05
C ARG A 497 -16.20 -19.86 -12.78
N PRO A 498 -15.80 -19.69 -14.05
CA PRO A 498 -16.33 -18.61 -14.87
C PRO A 498 -17.86 -18.72 -14.99
N PRO A 499 -18.60 -17.61 -14.78
CA PRO A 499 -20.05 -17.61 -14.99
C PRO A 499 -20.37 -17.85 -16.46
N THR A 500 -21.47 -18.57 -16.70
CA THR A 500 -21.98 -18.81 -18.06
C THR A 500 -22.57 -17.56 -18.70
N ALA A 501 -23.12 -16.64 -17.90
CA ALA A 501 -23.55 -15.32 -18.34
C ALA A 501 -23.56 -14.33 -17.17
N VAL A 502 -23.33 -13.06 -17.48
CA VAL A 502 -23.51 -11.93 -16.55
C VAL A 502 -24.36 -10.88 -17.25
N ARG A 503 -25.41 -10.40 -16.56
CA ARG A 503 -26.35 -9.41 -17.11
C ARG A 503 -26.61 -8.29 -16.11
N LEU A 504 -26.69 -7.07 -16.61
CA LEU A 504 -27.18 -5.92 -15.88
C LEU A 504 -28.71 -5.90 -15.94
N ALA A 505 -29.38 -5.77 -14.80
CA ALA A 505 -30.80 -5.49 -14.71
C ALA A 505 -30.97 -4.06 -14.22
N LEU A 506 -31.42 -3.15 -15.08
CA LEU A 506 -31.51 -1.71 -14.83
C LEU A 506 -32.96 -1.23 -14.93
N GLN A 507 -33.40 -0.39 -14.01
CA GLN A 507 -34.70 0.27 -14.05
C GLN A 507 -34.59 1.75 -13.69
N ALA A 508 -35.56 2.56 -14.14
CA ALA A 508 -35.78 3.86 -13.53
C ALA A 508 -36.39 3.66 -12.13
N VAL A 509 -35.99 4.48 -11.16
CA VAL A 509 -36.51 4.38 -9.78
C VAL A 509 -38.03 4.42 -9.79
N GLY A 510 -38.66 3.41 -9.19
CA GLY A 510 -40.12 3.30 -9.07
C GLY A 510 -40.85 2.79 -10.31
N SER A 511 -40.15 2.47 -11.41
CA SER A 511 -40.82 1.97 -12.63
C SER A 511 -41.29 0.52 -12.54
N GLY A 512 -40.59 -0.33 -11.76
CA GLY A 512 -40.87 -1.76 -11.64
C GLY A 512 -40.51 -2.58 -12.88
N TYR A 513 -40.00 -1.95 -13.95
CA TYR A 513 -39.63 -2.61 -15.20
C TYR A 513 -38.11 -2.61 -15.39
N PHE A 514 -37.52 -3.81 -15.42
CA PHE A 514 -36.08 -4.00 -15.57
C PHE A 514 -35.69 -4.25 -17.03
N ARG A 515 -34.87 -3.38 -17.60
CA ARG A 515 -34.13 -3.63 -18.83
C ARG A 515 -32.96 -4.55 -18.52
N SER A 516 -32.87 -5.67 -19.24
CA SER A 516 -31.75 -6.62 -19.10
C SER A 516 -30.72 -6.45 -20.22
N LEU A 517 -29.49 -6.11 -19.85
CA LEU A 517 -28.36 -5.89 -20.78
C LEU A 517 -27.24 -6.90 -20.52
N PRO A 518 -26.61 -7.48 -21.55
CA PRO A 518 -25.45 -8.34 -21.35
C PRO A 518 -24.26 -7.53 -20.82
N MET A 519 -23.50 -8.12 -19.89
CA MET A 519 -22.20 -7.59 -19.47
C MET A 519 -21.10 -8.43 -20.12
N ARG A 520 -20.17 -7.78 -20.83
CA ARG A 520 -19.02 -8.45 -21.46
C ARG A 520 -17.89 -8.63 -20.46
N LEU A 521 -17.23 -9.80 -20.47
CA LEU A 521 -15.96 -9.99 -19.77
C LEU A 521 -14.89 -9.11 -20.45
N VAL A 522 -14.31 -8.18 -19.70
CA VAL A 522 -13.27 -7.26 -20.20
C VAL A 522 -11.90 -7.87 -19.95
N SER A 523 -11.61 -8.28 -18.73
CA SER A 523 -10.36 -8.96 -18.36
C SER A 523 -10.53 -9.70 -17.04
N GLY A 524 -9.95 -10.90 -16.91
CA GLY A 524 -9.95 -11.67 -15.66
C GLY A 524 -11.34 -11.87 -15.05
N TYR A 525 -11.71 -11.00 -14.10
CA TYR A 525 -12.97 -11.04 -13.35
C TYR A 525 -13.85 -9.79 -13.58
N GLU A 526 -13.40 -8.82 -14.38
CA GLU A 526 -14.13 -7.57 -14.67
C GLU A 526 -15.15 -7.75 -15.79
N TYR A 527 -16.40 -7.42 -15.50
CA TYR A 527 -17.51 -7.40 -16.45
C TYR A 527 -18.02 -5.98 -16.63
N ARG A 528 -18.38 -5.62 -17.87
CA ARG A 528 -18.88 -4.28 -18.21
C ARG A 528 -20.13 -4.32 -19.07
N ALA A 529 -21.10 -3.48 -18.74
CA ALA A 529 -22.18 -3.07 -19.64
C ALA A 529 -22.01 -1.60 -20.03
N GLU A 530 -22.22 -1.30 -21.30
CA GLU A 530 -22.17 0.05 -21.85
C GLU A 530 -23.56 0.41 -22.36
N ILE A 531 -24.07 1.57 -21.94
CA ILE A 531 -25.42 2.05 -22.23
C ILE A 531 -25.28 3.32 -23.07
N PRO A 532 -25.74 3.33 -24.34
CA PRO A 532 -25.69 4.51 -25.19
C PRO A 532 -26.37 5.73 -24.54
N SER A 533 -25.77 6.91 -24.71
CA SER A 533 -26.19 8.16 -24.07
C SER A 533 -27.61 8.61 -24.45
N ASP A 534 -28.08 8.23 -25.63
CA ASP A 534 -29.45 8.49 -26.11
C ASP A 534 -30.50 7.52 -25.53
N SER A 535 -30.05 6.42 -24.91
CA SER A 535 -30.93 5.37 -24.39
C SER A 535 -31.21 5.46 -22.88
N LEU A 536 -30.55 6.39 -22.19
CA LEU A 536 -30.70 6.60 -20.75
C LEU A 536 -30.77 8.11 -20.44
N PRO A 537 -31.98 8.71 -20.40
CA PRO A 537 -32.14 10.14 -20.16
C PRO A 537 -31.73 10.55 -18.73
N GLU A 538 -31.67 11.85 -18.46
CA GLU A 538 -31.43 12.37 -17.11
C GLU A 538 -32.45 11.79 -16.13
N GLY A 539 -31.98 11.36 -14.96
CA GLY A 539 -32.84 10.73 -13.97
C GLY A 539 -32.10 9.88 -12.94
N ARG A 540 -32.89 9.26 -12.06
CA ARG A 540 -32.42 8.31 -11.06
C ARG A 540 -32.80 6.90 -11.46
N TYR A 541 -31.82 6.01 -11.36
CA TYR A 541 -31.92 4.62 -11.75
C TYR A 541 -31.45 3.71 -10.63
N GLU A 542 -31.95 2.47 -10.67
CA GLU A 542 -31.54 1.38 -9.81
C GLU A 542 -31.15 0.18 -10.66
N TYR A 543 -30.14 -0.56 -10.21
CA TYR A 543 -29.68 -1.74 -10.93
C TYR A 543 -29.16 -2.85 -10.03
N GLY A 544 -29.24 -4.07 -10.56
CA GLY A 544 -28.60 -5.26 -10.01
C GLY A 544 -27.83 -6.00 -11.10
N ILE A 545 -26.95 -6.91 -10.69
CA ILE A 545 -26.20 -7.79 -11.58
C ILE A 545 -26.70 -9.21 -11.38
N VAL A 546 -27.14 -9.82 -12.48
CA VAL A 546 -27.62 -11.19 -12.57
C VAL A 546 -26.48 -12.06 -13.07
N VAL A 547 -26.04 -12.99 -12.24
CA VAL A 547 -24.96 -13.95 -12.55
C VAL A 547 -25.59 -15.32 -12.75
N SER A 548 -25.31 -15.97 -13.89
CA SER A 548 -25.81 -17.30 -14.21
C SER A 548 -24.67 -18.32 -14.26
N GLN A 549 -24.87 -19.47 -13.63
CA GLN A 549 -23.92 -20.59 -13.58
C GLN A 549 -24.63 -21.90 -13.91
N GLY A 550 -24.71 -22.25 -15.20
CA GLY A 550 -25.58 -23.34 -15.63
C GLY A 550 -27.04 -22.95 -15.38
N ASP A 551 -27.79 -23.80 -14.66
CA ASP A 551 -29.20 -23.56 -14.36
C ASP A 551 -29.43 -22.64 -13.15
N SER A 552 -28.38 -22.36 -12.35
CA SER A 552 -28.51 -21.45 -11.22
C SER A 552 -28.35 -19.99 -11.63
N VAL A 553 -29.10 -19.11 -10.97
CA VAL A 553 -29.02 -17.67 -11.16
C VAL A 553 -28.98 -16.99 -9.80
N THR A 554 -28.22 -15.91 -9.69
CA THR A 554 -28.18 -15.06 -8.49
C THR A 554 -28.20 -13.59 -8.89
N THR A 555 -29.09 -12.80 -8.29
CA THR A 555 -29.17 -11.34 -8.48
C THR A 555 -28.54 -10.63 -7.28
N VAL A 556 -27.52 -9.82 -7.52
CA VAL A 556 -26.74 -9.07 -6.52
C VAL A 556 -27.01 -7.56 -6.70
N PRO A 557 -27.13 -6.72 -5.65
CA PRO A 557 -26.78 -6.95 -4.25
C PRO A 557 -27.80 -7.69 -3.38
N ALA A 558 -29.04 -7.90 -3.85
CA ALA A 558 -30.08 -8.57 -3.07
C ALA A 558 -29.73 -10.00 -2.61
N GLY A 559 -28.85 -10.70 -3.34
CA GLY A 559 -28.42 -12.06 -3.00
C GLY A 559 -29.50 -13.14 -3.24
N VAL A 560 -30.50 -12.84 -4.08
CA VAL A 560 -31.63 -13.75 -4.34
C VAL A 560 -31.35 -14.67 -5.54
N HIS A 561 -31.87 -15.91 -5.50
CA HIS A 561 -31.62 -16.94 -6.52
C HIS A 561 -32.59 -16.93 -7.72
N THR A 562 -33.18 -15.77 -8.00
CA THR A 562 -34.09 -15.51 -9.12
C THR A 562 -33.64 -14.23 -9.84
N ARG A 563 -34.18 -13.93 -11.03
CA ARG A 563 -33.86 -12.70 -11.77
C ARG A 563 -35.06 -11.74 -11.82
N PRO A 564 -34.81 -10.42 -11.93
CA PRO A 564 -35.89 -9.47 -12.16
C PRO A 564 -36.72 -9.86 -13.39
N GLY A 565 -38.04 -9.91 -13.22
CA GLY A 565 -39.00 -10.39 -14.23
C GLY A 565 -39.54 -11.80 -13.97
N ASP A 566 -38.89 -12.61 -13.14
CA ASP A 566 -39.47 -13.88 -12.67
C ASP A 566 -40.67 -13.60 -11.75
N TRP A 567 -41.69 -14.45 -11.80
CA TRP A 567 -42.94 -14.28 -11.04
C TRP A 567 -42.71 -14.34 -9.51
N ASP A 568 -41.66 -15.02 -9.07
CA ASP A 568 -41.24 -15.21 -7.68
C ASP A 568 -40.03 -14.32 -7.29
N PHE A 569 -39.68 -13.33 -8.12
CA PHE A 569 -38.62 -12.39 -7.78
C PHE A 569 -39.00 -11.52 -6.55
N ARG A 570 -38.16 -11.55 -5.52
CA ARG A 570 -38.34 -10.82 -4.24
C ARG A 570 -37.13 -9.96 -3.85
N GLY A 571 -36.26 -9.61 -4.80
CA GLY A 571 -35.08 -8.78 -4.51
C GLY A 571 -35.48 -7.32 -4.25
N GLU A 572 -35.08 -6.76 -3.10
CA GLU A 572 -35.40 -5.39 -2.69
C GLU A 572 -34.17 -4.45 -2.65
N SER A 573 -32.96 -5.00 -2.76
CA SER A 573 -31.71 -4.23 -2.71
C SER A 573 -31.09 -4.08 -4.11
N PHE A 574 -30.83 -2.83 -4.49
CA PHE A 574 -30.22 -2.44 -5.76
C PHE A 574 -29.17 -1.34 -5.53
N TRP A 575 -28.16 -1.29 -6.40
CA TRP A 575 -27.28 -0.13 -6.49
C TRP A 575 -27.99 1.03 -7.18
N ARG A 576 -27.54 2.25 -6.90
CA ARG A 576 -28.14 3.48 -7.44
C ARG A 576 -27.23 4.12 -8.48
N LEU A 577 -27.84 4.78 -9.45
CA LEU A 577 -27.18 5.57 -10.47
C LEU A 577 -27.97 6.86 -10.70
N ALA A 578 -27.29 8.01 -10.70
CA ALA A 578 -27.83 9.27 -11.19
C ALA A 578 -27.19 9.61 -12.53
N VAL A 579 -28.02 9.82 -13.55
CA VAL A 579 -27.59 10.34 -14.85
C VAL A 579 -27.96 11.80 -14.90
N VAL A 580 -26.97 12.67 -15.07
CA VAL A 580 -27.13 14.13 -14.95
C VAL A 580 -26.73 14.86 -16.23
N SER A 581 -27.18 16.11 -16.34
CA SER A 581 -26.81 16.98 -17.46
C SER A 581 -25.32 17.39 -17.37
N PRO A 582 -24.70 17.76 -18.50
CA PRO A 582 -23.32 18.27 -18.49
C PRO A 582 -23.13 19.59 -17.72
N SER A 583 -24.22 20.33 -17.43
CA SER A 583 -24.18 21.57 -16.65
C SER A 583 -24.43 21.36 -15.16
N THR A 584 -24.87 20.17 -14.74
CA THR A 584 -25.05 19.85 -13.31
C THR A 584 -23.72 19.90 -12.58
N ALA A 585 -23.66 20.71 -11.52
CA ALA A 585 -22.48 20.84 -10.66
C ALA A 585 -22.03 19.48 -10.11
N LEU A 586 -20.72 19.28 -10.02
CA LEU A 586 -20.13 18.04 -9.50
C LEU A 586 -19.73 18.26 -8.03
N SER A 587 -20.20 17.39 -7.15
CA SER A 587 -19.82 17.44 -5.74
C SER A 587 -18.39 16.96 -5.54
N LEU A 588 -17.50 17.80 -5.02
CA LEU A 588 -16.12 17.45 -4.68
C LEU A 588 -15.94 17.12 -3.19
N PHE A 589 -16.85 17.58 -2.33
CA PHE A 589 -16.81 17.28 -0.90
C PHE A 589 -18.20 17.23 -0.28
N GLU A 590 -18.54 16.08 0.31
CA GLU A 590 -19.78 15.81 1.05
C GLU A 590 -19.42 15.30 2.45
N PRO A 591 -19.56 16.14 3.51
CA PRO A 591 -19.05 15.81 4.83
C PRO A 591 -19.47 14.43 5.36
N LEU A 592 -20.74 14.05 5.21
CA LEU A 592 -21.25 12.79 5.74
C LEU A 592 -20.60 11.54 5.10
N VAL A 593 -20.21 11.64 3.83
CA VAL A 593 -19.60 10.54 3.06
C VAL A 593 -18.08 10.58 3.18
N ASP A 594 -17.49 11.77 3.16
CA ASP A 594 -16.07 11.96 2.87
C ASP A 594 -15.19 12.08 4.11
N VAL A 595 -15.72 12.55 5.24
CA VAL A 595 -14.92 12.72 6.47
C VAL A 595 -14.22 11.44 6.93
N PRO A 596 -14.85 10.24 6.87
CA PRO A 596 -14.17 8.99 7.18
C PRO A 596 -12.98 8.65 6.26
N ARG A 597 -12.90 9.24 5.06
CA ARG A 597 -11.84 9.00 4.06
C ARG A 597 -10.75 10.06 4.04
N LEU A 598 -10.81 11.06 4.92
CA LEU A 598 -9.84 12.16 4.93
C LEU A 598 -8.47 11.69 5.44
N ALA A 599 -7.43 11.97 4.66
CA ALA A 599 -6.06 12.01 5.15
C ALA A 599 -5.81 13.34 5.87
N PHE A 600 -4.93 13.36 6.87
CA PHE A 600 -4.78 14.53 7.75
C PHE A 600 -3.36 14.74 8.26
N THR A 601 -3.06 16.00 8.60
CA THR A 601 -1.84 16.37 9.34
C THR A 601 -1.83 15.69 10.70
N ARG A 602 -0.76 14.93 10.97
CA ARG A 602 -0.60 14.25 12.26
C ARG A 602 -0.26 15.25 13.36
N ILE A 603 -0.70 14.92 14.57
CA ILE A 603 -0.41 15.69 15.78
C ILE A 603 0.44 14.82 16.71
N GLY A 604 1.76 14.86 16.49
CA GLY A 604 2.72 14.01 17.19
C GLY A 604 2.54 12.51 16.87
N ASP A 605 3.07 11.66 17.76
CA ASP A 605 3.07 10.21 17.58
C ASP A 605 1.86 9.48 18.17
N ALA A 606 1.18 10.13 19.12
CA ALA A 606 -0.06 9.62 19.73
C ALA A 606 -1.30 9.87 18.86
N GLY A 607 -1.29 10.94 18.04
CA GLY A 607 -2.42 11.33 17.19
C GLY A 607 -2.50 10.52 15.90
N ARG A 608 -3.19 9.37 15.93
CA ARG A 608 -3.49 8.54 14.73
C ARG A 608 -4.85 8.84 14.10
N ARG A 609 -5.49 9.94 14.47
CA ARG A 609 -6.78 10.39 13.93
C ARG A 609 -6.76 11.90 13.76
N GLY A 610 -7.46 12.40 12.74
CA GLY A 610 -7.76 13.82 12.65
C GLY A 610 -8.60 14.25 13.84
N ILE A 611 -8.41 15.47 14.34
CA ILE A 611 -9.19 16.04 15.44
C ILE A 611 -10.42 16.82 14.96
N PHE A 612 -10.74 16.70 13.68
CA PHE A 612 -11.96 17.23 13.09
C PHE A 612 -13.18 16.36 13.44
N ARG A 613 -14.38 16.90 13.21
CA ARG A 613 -15.64 16.19 13.49
C ARG A 613 -16.76 16.61 12.56
N LEU A 614 -17.82 15.81 12.51
CA LEU A 614 -19.08 16.20 11.89
C LEU A 614 -19.93 17.00 12.88
N VAL A 615 -20.56 18.05 12.38
CA VAL A 615 -21.54 18.87 13.09
C VAL A 615 -22.77 19.07 12.22
N THR A 616 -23.86 19.55 12.80
CA THR A 616 -25.07 19.88 12.05
C THR A 616 -25.08 21.36 11.69
N ALA A 617 -25.09 21.66 10.39
CA ALA A 617 -25.28 23.02 9.90
C ALA A 617 -26.70 23.50 10.24
N ARG A 618 -26.81 24.74 10.72
CA ARG A 618 -28.10 25.42 10.96
C ARG A 618 -28.19 26.63 10.04
N PRO A 619 -29.30 26.81 9.29
CA PRO A 619 -30.59 26.15 9.43
C PRO A 619 -30.82 24.90 8.54
N SER A 620 -29.89 24.53 7.66
CA SER A 620 -30.08 23.46 6.66
C SER A 620 -30.30 22.06 7.24
N ALA A 621 -29.93 21.84 8.50
CA ALA A 621 -29.85 20.53 9.14
C ALA A 621 -28.93 19.53 8.41
N ALA A 622 -28.12 20.01 7.46
CA ALA A 622 -27.14 19.22 6.75
C ALA A 622 -25.94 18.88 7.64
N ALA A 623 -25.20 17.83 7.29
CA ALA A 623 -23.91 17.56 7.92
C ALA A 623 -22.88 18.58 7.43
N ALA A 624 -22.07 19.11 8.34
CA ALA A 624 -20.94 19.98 8.05
C ALA A 624 -19.66 19.44 8.69
N PHE A 625 -18.54 19.65 8.01
CA PHE A 625 -17.20 19.30 8.46
C PHE A 625 -16.61 20.43 9.30
N HIS A 626 -16.39 20.18 10.58
CA HIS A 626 -15.77 21.12 11.51
C HIS A 626 -14.25 20.91 11.52
N LEU A 627 -13.52 21.89 11.00
CA LEU A 627 -12.07 21.94 10.95
C LEU A 627 -11.58 23.11 11.80
N GLU A 628 -10.70 22.83 12.75
CA GLU A 628 -10.12 23.82 13.66
C GLU A 628 -8.60 23.74 13.62
N LEU A 629 -7.92 24.88 13.70
CA LEU A 629 -6.46 24.91 13.83
C LEU A 629 -6.08 24.54 15.27
N PRO A 630 -5.45 23.37 15.52
CA PRO A 630 -5.22 22.90 16.86
C PRO A 630 -4.25 23.81 17.63
N VAL A 631 -4.54 24.03 18.92
CA VAL A 631 -3.69 24.82 19.84
C VAL A 631 -3.28 23.96 21.03
N PHE A 632 -1.98 23.73 21.20
CA PHE A 632 -1.39 22.95 22.29
C PHE A 632 -0.48 23.82 23.14
N SER A 633 -0.67 23.81 24.47
CA SER A 633 0.15 24.58 25.41
C SER A 633 0.31 26.06 25.03
N GLY A 634 -0.75 26.67 24.49
CA GLY A 634 -0.78 28.07 24.05
C GLY A 634 -0.12 28.35 22.70
N ARG A 635 0.27 27.32 21.93
CA ARG A 635 0.83 27.46 20.58
C ARG A 635 -0.02 26.70 19.55
N GLY A 636 -0.46 27.41 18.51
CA GLY A 636 -1.12 26.78 17.36
C GLY A 636 -0.14 26.03 16.47
N LEU A 637 -0.64 25.02 15.75
CA LEU A 637 0.09 24.47 14.61
C LEU A 637 0.23 25.54 13.52
N ARG A 638 1.33 25.48 12.75
CA ARG A 638 1.53 26.39 11.60
C ARG A 638 0.56 26.10 10.45
N ASP A 639 0.21 24.83 10.28
CA ASP A 639 -0.73 24.37 9.27
C ASP A 639 -1.47 23.14 9.81
N TYR A 640 -2.76 23.05 9.53
CA TYR A 640 -3.55 21.85 9.74
C TYR A 640 -4.40 21.59 8.50
N THR A 641 -4.08 20.50 7.82
CA THR A 641 -4.67 20.17 6.52
C THR A 641 -5.41 18.84 6.57
N ALA A 642 -6.58 18.81 5.93
CA ALA A 642 -7.28 17.60 5.54
C ALA A 642 -7.24 17.44 4.01
N SER A 643 -7.14 16.21 3.53
CA SER A 643 -6.96 15.89 2.11
C SER A 643 -7.88 14.74 1.69
N LEU A 644 -8.58 14.91 0.57
CA LEU A 644 -9.49 13.94 -0.01
C LEU A 644 -9.08 13.65 -1.46
N VAL A 645 -9.10 12.37 -1.86
CA VAL A 645 -9.00 11.96 -3.27
C VAL A 645 -10.36 12.16 -3.94
N VAL A 646 -10.37 12.85 -5.08
CA VAL A 646 -11.60 13.22 -5.83
C VAL A 646 -11.51 12.86 -7.32
N SER A 647 -10.46 12.12 -7.72
CA SER A 647 -10.16 11.78 -9.11
C SER A 647 -11.21 10.89 -9.77
N ASP A 648 -11.87 10.03 -8.99
CA ASP A 648 -12.98 9.17 -9.42
C ASP A 648 -14.17 10.00 -9.89
N ARG A 649 -14.58 11.02 -9.10
CA ARG A 649 -15.67 11.96 -9.42
C ARG A 649 -15.37 12.76 -10.68
N LEU A 650 -14.13 13.23 -10.81
CA LEU A 650 -13.68 13.97 -11.98
C LEU A 650 -13.61 13.08 -13.22
N THR A 651 -13.15 11.84 -13.09
CA THR A 651 -13.08 10.87 -14.19
C THR A 651 -14.48 10.50 -14.69
N ALA A 652 -15.45 10.33 -13.78
CA ALA A 652 -16.85 10.08 -14.13
C ALA A 652 -17.47 11.24 -14.95
N ARG A 653 -16.99 12.47 -14.75
CA ARG A 653 -17.43 13.69 -15.46
C ARG A 653 -16.40 14.21 -16.47
N ARG A 654 -15.43 13.38 -16.92
CA ARG A 654 -14.26 13.82 -17.70
C ARG A 654 -14.59 14.66 -18.94
N THR A 655 -15.62 14.28 -19.69
CA THR A 655 -16.08 14.98 -20.91
C THR A 655 -16.64 16.38 -20.61
N ASP A 656 -17.15 16.60 -19.40
CA ASP A 656 -17.77 17.86 -18.99
C ASP A 656 -16.74 18.85 -18.40
N LEU A 657 -15.57 18.38 -17.96
CA LEU A 657 -14.58 19.18 -17.21
C LEU A 657 -14.07 20.41 -17.97
N SER A 658 -14.12 20.41 -19.31
CA SER A 658 -13.78 21.60 -20.12
C SER A 658 -14.72 22.79 -19.87
N ARG A 659 -15.94 22.52 -19.37
CA ARG A 659 -16.96 23.52 -19.02
C ARG A 659 -16.85 23.98 -17.57
N ALA A 660 -15.96 23.40 -16.76
CA ALA A 660 -15.78 23.80 -15.37
C ALA A 660 -15.26 25.24 -15.29
N ARG A 661 -15.78 26.03 -14.34
CA ARG A 661 -15.44 27.46 -14.20
C ARG A 661 -15.05 27.88 -12.80
N ALA A 662 -15.67 27.31 -11.79
CA ALA A 662 -15.45 27.75 -10.42
C ALA A 662 -15.66 26.61 -9.41
N LEU A 663 -15.06 26.78 -8.23
CA LEU A 663 -15.44 26.07 -7.03
C LEU A 663 -16.49 26.90 -6.29
N ARG A 664 -17.59 26.27 -5.86
CA ARG A 664 -18.55 26.86 -4.90
C ARG A 664 -18.35 26.19 -3.56
N VAL A 665 -18.06 26.98 -2.53
CA VAL A 665 -17.75 26.51 -1.18
C VAL A 665 -18.80 27.08 -0.24
N ARG A 666 -19.59 26.21 0.39
CA ARG A 666 -20.56 26.63 1.40
C ARG A 666 -19.99 26.38 2.79
N LEU A 667 -19.70 27.45 3.53
CA LEU A 667 -19.03 27.38 4.83
C LEU A 667 -19.47 28.50 5.77
N ARG A 668 -19.07 28.38 7.04
CA ARG A 668 -18.98 29.48 8.00
C ARG A 668 -17.68 29.39 8.79
N GLY A 669 -17.28 30.49 9.42
CA GLY A 669 -16.16 30.57 10.35
C GLY A 669 -16.58 30.32 11.81
N LEU A 670 -15.64 29.85 12.64
CA LEU A 670 -15.82 29.74 14.09
C LEU A 670 -15.71 31.08 14.83
N GLY A 671 -15.27 32.13 14.12
CA GLY A 671 -15.15 33.48 14.64
C GLY A 671 -15.28 34.53 13.53
N PRO A 672 -15.07 35.82 13.85
CA PRO A 672 -15.39 36.93 12.94
C PRO A 672 -14.47 37.04 11.73
N ARG A 673 -13.27 36.45 11.77
CA ARG A 673 -12.32 36.46 10.64
C ARG A 673 -11.58 35.14 10.56
N GLN A 674 -11.97 34.31 9.60
CA GLN A 674 -11.38 33.00 9.35
C GLN A 674 -10.94 32.91 7.89
N ARG A 675 -9.85 32.19 7.61
CA ARG A 675 -9.35 31.96 6.25
C ARG A 675 -9.19 30.47 6.00
N LEU A 676 -9.91 29.96 5.01
CA LEU A 676 -9.76 28.59 4.53
C LEU A 676 -8.97 28.62 3.22
N HIS A 677 -7.88 27.86 3.18
CA HIS A 677 -7.19 27.54 1.93
C HIS A 677 -7.85 26.32 1.28
N VAL A 678 -8.35 26.51 0.07
CA VAL A 678 -8.91 25.43 -0.76
C VAL A 678 -7.93 25.16 -1.89
N THR A 679 -7.32 23.98 -1.87
CA THR A 679 -6.22 23.64 -2.78
C THR A 679 -6.57 22.41 -3.60
N LEU A 680 -6.48 22.53 -4.92
CA LEU A 680 -6.58 21.41 -5.85
C LEU A 680 -5.17 20.90 -6.16
N VAL A 681 -4.93 19.62 -5.98
CA VAL A 681 -3.64 18.97 -6.26
C VAL A 681 -3.80 18.09 -7.50
N GLU A 682 -3.02 18.37 -8.53
CA GLU A 682 -2.95 17.57 -9.75
C GLU A 682 -2.16 16.28 -9.53
N ARG A 683 -2.36 15.32 -10.42
CA ARG A 683 -1.68 14.01 -10.44
C ARG A 683 -0.16 14.12 -10.36
N ASP A 684 0.43 15.19 -10.90
CA ASP A 684 1.88 15.41 -10.85
C ASP A 684 2.39 16.06 -9.56
N GLY A 685 1.48 16.35 -8.61
CA GLY A 685 1.76 17.05 -7.36
C GLY A 685 1.72 18.57 -7.48
N THR A 686 1.53 19.13 -8.67
CA THR A 686 1.31 20.58 -8.85
C THR A 686 0.02 20.98 -8.17
N SER A 687 0.05 22.07 -7.41
CA SER A 687 -1.09 22.48 -6.60
C SER A 687 -1.50 23.92 -6.84
N TRP A 688 -2.80 24.15 -6.79
CA TRP A 688 -3.46 25.42 -7.11
C TRP A 688 -4.41 25.79 -5.98
N SER A 689 -4.18 26.93 -5.35
CA SER A 689 -4.91 27.33 -4.14
C SER A 689 -5.69 28.61 -4.34
N GLY A 690 -6.89 28.64 -3.78
CA GLY A 690 -7.71 29.82 -3.55
C GLY A 690 -7.99 29.98 -2.05
N VAL A 691 -8.22 31.22 -1.62
CA VAL A 691 -8.48 31.52 -0.20
C VAL A 691 -9.88 32.07 -0.04
N VAL A 692 -10.65 31.47 0.87
CA VAL A 692 -11.97 31.94 1.26
C VAL A 692 -11.87 32.61 2.62
N SER A 693 -12.25 33.88 2.68
CA SER A 693 -12.41 34.62 3.94
C SER A 693 -13.88 34.58 4.35
N THR A 694 -14.16 34.20 5.59
CA THR A 694 -15.52 34.07 6.13
C THR A 694 -15.62 34.59 7.56
N ASP A 695 -16.81 35.03 7.94
CA ASP A 695 -17.22 35.29 9.32
C ASP A 695 -18.08 34.13 9.86
N SER A 696 -18.77 34.31 10.98
CA SER A 696 -19.58 33.28 11.63
C SER A 696 -20.93 32.96 10.95
N SER A 697 -21.28 33.65 9.88
CA SER A 697 -22.50 33.39 9.10
C SER A 697 -22.27 32.32 8.03
N TRP A 698 -23.31 31.54 7.74
CA TRP A 698 -23.27 30.58 6.63
C TRP A 698 -23.38 31.31 5.30
N GLY A 699 -22.36 31.17 4.45
CA GLY A 699 -22.29 31.77 3.13
C GLY A 699 -21.85 30.77 2.07
N GLU A 700 -22.25 31.03 0.82
CA GLU A 700 -21.65 30.39 -0.35
C GLU A 700 -20.62 31.34 -0.96
N HIS A 701 -19.42 30.83 -1.19
CA HIS A 701 -18.29 31.57 -1.74
C HIS A 701 -17.87 30.92 -3.06
N THR A 702 -17.65 31.74 -4.09
CA THR A 702 -17.22 31.28 -5.41
C THR A 702 -15.74 31.59 -5.62
N ILE A 703 -14.95 30.58 -5.97
CA ILE A 703 -13.55 30.72 -6.38
C ILE A 703 -13.46 30.39 -7.87
N ALA A 704 -13.23 31.38 -8.73
CA ALA A 704 -13.03 31.14 -10.15
C ALA A 704 -11.74 30.33 -10.37
N LEU A 705 -11.77 29.31 -11.23
CA LEU A 705 -10.63 28.41 -11.45
C LEU A 705 -9.40 29.13 -12.03
N ASP A 706 -9.61 30.18 -12.82
CA ASP A 706 -8.56 31.05 -13.38
C ASP A 706 -7.95 32.02 -12.33
N SER A 707 -8.63 32.20 -11.21
CA SER A 707 -8.17 33.00 -10.07
C SER A 707 -7.25 32.20 -9.13
N LEU A 708 -7.23 30.87 -9.24
CA LEU A 708 -6.33 30.02 -8.47
C LEU A 708 -4.87 30.38 -8.77
N ARG A 709 -4.00 30.23 -7.77
CA ARG A 709 -2.58 30.54 -7.86
C ARG A 709 -1.74 29.30 -7.54
N PRO A 710 -0.56 29.15 -8.16
CA PRO A 710 0.38 28.10 -7.78
C PRO A 710 0.64 28.12 -6.28
N ALA A 711 0.61 26.95 -5.65
CA ALA A 711 0.77 26.79 -4.22
C ALA A 711 1.69 25.61 -3.89
N ARG A 712 1.93 25.41 -2.60
CA ARG A 712 2.49 24.16 -2.07
C ARG A 712 1.34 23.29 -1.57
N ALA A 713 1.41 21.99 -1.80
CA ALA A 713 0.51 21.00 -1.22
C ALA A 713 1.17 20.33 -0.01
N VAL A 714 0.33 19.86 0.92
CA VAL A 714 0.78 19.02 2.03
C VAL A 714 0.86 17.58 1.54
N LEU A 715 1.94 16.87 1.86
CA LEU A 715 2.08 15.44 1.58
C LEU A 715 1.24 14.64 2.59
N LEU A 716 0.00 14.28 2.21
CA LEU A 716 -0.94 13.55 3.06
C LEU A 716 -1.34 12.18 2.48
N PRO A 717 -1.48 11.12 3.32
CA PRO A 717 -1.26 11.13 4.78
C PRO A 717 0.19 11.43 5.16
N GLN A 718 0.37 12.15 6.27
CA GLN A 718 1.71 12.60 6.68
C GLN A 718 2.59 11.39 7.01
N GLY A 719 3.79 11.37 6.43
CA GLY A 719 4.74 10.29 6.60
C GLY A 719 5.17 10.09 8.07
N PHE A 720 5.59 8.87 8.39
CA PHE A 720 6.10 8.48 9.71
C PHE A 720 7.45 7.76 9.55
N PRO A 721 8.39 7.83 10.51
CA PRO A 721 8.40 8.64 11.73
C PRO A 721 9.04 10.03 11.56
N GLY A 722 8.77 10.89 12.55
CA GLY A 722 9.19 12.29 12.57
C GLY A 722 8.51 13.15 11.48
N ASP A 723 8.89 14.44 11.45
CA ASP A 723 8.43 15.40 10.44
C ASP A 723 9.63 15.96 9.66
N TRP A 724 10.00 15.27 8.59
CA TRP A 724 11.15 15.65 7.75
C TRP A 724 10.72 16.15 6.35
N ASN A 725 9.48 15.87 5.94
CA ASN A 725 8.93 16.32 4.66
C ASN A 725 7.43 16.54 4.77
N TYR A 726 7.01 17.80 4.71
CA TYR A 726 5.61 18.22 4.88
C TYR A 726 5.03 18.88 3.63
N TRP A 727 5.79 19.78 3.00
CA TRP A 727 5.36 20.57 1.84
C TRP A 727 6.00 20.10 0.55
N VAL A 728 5.21 20.08 -0.52
CA VAL A 728 5.73 19.91 -1.89
C VAL A 728 5.33 21.09 -2.77
N GLY A 729 6.28 21.60 -3.55
CA GLY A 729 6.02 22.66 -4.53
C GLY A 729 5.40 22.13 -5.83
N PRO A 730 5.24 22.98 -6.86
CA PRO A 730 4.86 22.56 -8.21
C PRO A 730 5.80 21.48 -8.80
N ALA A 731 5.30 20.68 -9.74
CA ALA A 731 6.19 19.82 -10.52
C ALA A 731 7.12 20.63 -11.42
N SER A 732 8.22 19.99 -11.84
CA SER A 732 9.15 20.58 -12.80
C SER A 732 8.41 21.06 -14.06
N GLY A 733 8.69 22.30 -14.48
CA GLY A 733 8.01 22.94 -15.61
C GLY A 733 6.58 23.45 -15.35
N ARG A 734 6.04 23.29 -14.14
CA ARG A 734 4.69 23.72 -13.75
C ARG A 734 4.71 24.87 -12.75
N GLY A 735 3.57 25.54 -12.58
CA GLY A 735 3.37 26.58 -11.56
C GLY A 735 3.95 27.95 -11.92
N THR A 736 4.20 28.21 -13.21
CA THR A 736 4.57 29.56 -13.68
C THR A 736 3.39 30.53 -13.56
N PRO A 737 3.59 31.86 -13.58
CA PRO A 737 2.50 32.83 -13.46
C PRO A 737 1.40 32.71 -14.54
N ASN A 738 1.72 32.15 -15.71
CA ASN A 738 0.78 31.94 -16.82
C ASN A 738 0.20 30.52 -16.86
N ASP A 739 0.72 29.60 -16.05
CA ASP A 739 0.19 28.25 -15.94
C ASP A 739 -1.11 28.26 -15.12
N ARG A 740 -1.96 27.25 -15.31
CA ARG A 740 -3.29 27.16 -14.70
C ARG A 740 -3.58 25.72 -14.28
N VAL A 741 -4.58 25.58 -13.41
CA VAL A 741 -5.09 24.26 -13.00
C VAL A 741 -5.60 23.48 -14.21
N ARG A 742 -5.20 22.23 -14.31
CA ARG A 742 -5.73 21.25 -15.25
C ARG A 742 -6.76 20.41 -14.52
N VAL A 743 -8.02 20.82 -14.58
CA VAL A 743 -9.13 20.19 -13.83
C VAL A 743 -9.21 18.67 -14.09
N ALA A 744 -8.94 18.24 -15.33
CA ALA A 744 -8.92 16.82 -15.70
C ALA A 744 -7.78 16.00 -15.07
N ASP A 745 -6.73 16.68 -14.60
CA ASP A 745 -5.58 16.06 -13.92
C ASP A 745 -5.66 16.24 -12.40
N VAL A 746 -6.67 16.94 -11.86
CA VAL A 746 -6.87 17.08 -10.41
C VAL A 746 -7.15 15.71 -9.80
N GLU A 747 -6.42 15.42 -8.73
CA GLU A 747 -6.51 14.17 -7.99
C GLU A 747 -7.03 14.37 -6.57
N ARG A 748 -6.63 15.47 -5.91
CA ARG A 748 -6.97 15.72 -4.51
C ARG A 748 -7.52 17.12 -4.28
N LEU A 749 -8.40 17.20 -3.30
CA LEU A 749 -8.86 18.42 -2.67
C LEU A 749 -8.25 18.51 -1.27
N GLN A 750 -7.55 19.61 -0.98
CA GLN A 750 -6.99 19.91 0.34
C GLN A 750 -7.66 21.13 0.96
N LEU A 751 -7.97 21.02 2.24
CA LEU A 751 -8.59 22.03 3.08
C LEU A 751 -7.63 22.34 4.22
N SER A 752 -7.07 23.55 4.23
CA SER A 752 -6.03 23.94 5.19
C SER A 752 -6.41 25.19 5.98
N LEU A 753 -6.12 25.15 7.27
CA LEU A 753 -6.03 26.32 8.15
C LEU A 753 -4.57 26.57 8.48
N ARG A 754 -4.17 27.84 8.57
CA ARG A 754 -2.78 28.26 8.81
C ARG A 754 -2.70 29.29 9.91
N ASP A 755 -1.51 29.43 10.50
CA ASP A 755 -1.24 30.56 11.36
C ASP A 755 -1.26 31.85 10.54
N GLU A 756 -2.03 32.84 11.00
CA GLU A 756 -2.21 34.11 10.30
C GLU A 756 -1.66 35.25 11.15
N GLU A 757 -0.93 36.15 10.51
CA GLU A 757 -0.38 37.33 11.16
C GLU A 757 -1.51 38.21 11.72
N GLY A 758 -1.38 38.62 12.99
CA GLY A 758 -2.39 39.43 13.69
C GLY A 758 -3.62 38.67 14.19
N VAL A 759 -3.62 37.32 14.12
CA VAL A 759 -4.67 36.49 14.72
C VAL A 759 -4.14 35.80 15.98
N THR A 760 -4.75 36.09 17.13
CA THR A 760 -4.46 35.36 18.38
C THR A 760 -5.18 34.02 18.36
N LEU A 761 -4.41 32.94 18.27
CA LEU A 761 -4.95 31.58 18.32
C LEU A 761 -5.27 31.19 19.77
N ILE A 762 -6.57 31.02 20.04
CA ILE A 762 -7.08 30.41 21.26
C ILE A 762 -7.77 29.08 20.91
N PRO A 763 -7.77 28.08 21.80
CA PRO A 763 -8.52 26.84 21.57
C PRO A 763 -9.99 27.13 21.23
N GLY A 764 -10.50 26.52 20.17
CA GLY A 764 -11.86 26.73 19.66
C GLY A 764 -12.08 28.02 18.85
N GLY A 765 -11.08 28.91 18.77
CA GLY A 765 -11.25 30.27 18.24
C GLY A 765 -10.94 30.46 16.77
N TYR A 766 -10.22 29.52 16.13
CA TYR A 766 -9.80 29.63 14.74
C TYR A 766 -10.09 28.36 13.94
N GLY A 767 -11.03 28.47 13.00
CA GLY A 767 -11.51 27.34 12.21
C GLY A 767 -12.75 27.65 11.38
N VAL A 768 -13.21 26.64 10.66
CA VAL A 768 -14.37 26.71 9.77
C VAL A 768 -15.25 25.47 9.88
N GLU A 769 -16.52 25.63 9.51
CA GLU A 769 -17.45 24.54 9.26
C GLU A 769 -17.87 24.56 7.79
N ILE A 770 -17.68 23.44 7.07
CA ILE A 770 -17.89 23.35 5.63
C ILE A 770 -19.04 22.39 5.34
N GLU A 771 -20.09 22.87 4.67
CA GLU A 771 -21.28 22.08 4.32
C GLU A 771 -21.09 21.36 2.97
N SER A 772 -20.46 22.01 1.98
CA SER A 772 -20.21 21.40 0.67
C SER A 772 -19.13 22.13 -0.13
N ILE A 773 -18.51 21.41 -1.06
CA ILE A 773 -17.65 21.98 -2.12
C ILE A 773 -18.09 21.39 -3.45
N LEU A 774 -18.49 22.26 -4.38
CA LEU A 774 -18.98 21.88 -5.71
C LEU A 774 -18.08 22.45 -6.80
N LEU A 775 -17.82 21.67 -7.85
CA LEU A 775 -17.27 22.15 -9.11
C LEU A 775 -18.43 22.58 -10.03
N ALA A 776 -18.52 23.88 -10.30
CA ALA A 776 -19.56 24.47 -11.13
C ALA A 776 -19.15 24.52 -12.61
N PHE A 777 -20.11 24.23 -13.49
CA PHE A 777 -19.97 24.24 -14.95
C PHE A 777 -20.74 25.40 -15.59
N ASP A 778 -20.36 25.81 -16.80
CA ASP A 778 -21.10 26.80 -17.59
C ASP A 778 -22.58 26.43 -17.75
N GLY A 779 -23.46 27.40 -17.46
CA GLY A 779 -24.91 27.26 -17.62
C GLY A 779 -25.60 26.43 -16.54
N GLY A 780 -24.89 26.04 -15.47
CA GLY A 780 -25.53 25.49 -14.28
C GLY A 780 -26.29 26.58 -13.54
N ALA A 781 -27.61 26.44 -13.40
CA ALA A 781 -28.43 27.38 -12.63
C ALA A 781 -27.92 27.48 -11.19
N THR A 782 -28.09 28.69 -10.63
CA THR A 782 -27.77 29.12 -9.27
C THR A 782 -28.12 28.10 -8.21
#